data_AF-A0A818MRA1-F1
#
_entry.id   AF-A0A818MRA1-F1
#
_cell.length_a   1.000
_cell.length_b   1.000
_cell.length_c   1.000
_cell.angle_alpha   90.00
_cell.angle_beta   90.00
_cell.angle_gamma   90.00
#
_symmetry.space_group_name_H-M   'P 1'
#
loop_
_entity.id
_entity.type
_entity.pdbx_description
1 polymer ?
#
loop_
_entity_poly.entity_id
_entity_poly.type
_entity_poly.pdbx_seq_one_letter_code
_entity_poly.pdbx_strand_id
1 'polypeptide(L)'
;MSMLNDTNKITRTIIANNPSLDSIEEWQADSYIASSLQCPCSQISSPYESFIHLTVKYHQICSSDFISSRWIISLEDAADPLAVVFVADLSFHSDFFELLGSLCTFANNPISSTLTGFSNTQLVTAALLVRQVFDYQMNSVAEFFIQSTINNFLRLIHILSNVTEVNQFITNAYSNFDVELANVSYESSNIFYPYLAPSTFIFIGNQTVSCFCITEISCKIQIGVYITASYAILLYPIPGMFTGCIPMSSLLISTLECFYDDSDCLSQTDKTMERNLSSWVTHLDSHLPSQFLQNTTINVLLEHMFLEVWTINSSFERYFNACAVQSCLYMILENYAAIEIITILFGLIGGISKALIFTVPFFLMLVFFVIDRFHRHRGHQPQSTEENQTERGYSPPTKAVENECDIRLQRLATKIYTILLLLALVILIFYSSLTYTTNIKIANISSVDDYVKLANEYKNLSFTSNFECLCQKLSIVRSSYIQKLEPSLHDIFSPTSINDEWLGILFDTYAHLDYSQLPVYTFQGTALPHYQALKAMCNLVQETVYAAQTLFLNSALIILEITDQDAFEKDTNEAIEHKWTQSSKWARLCLFEQLAYVPVTDDINAQPAIISYEPQYYGECNCATTATCTQQLEPVIPGYVVGCSPLEALLQSTIECHYDASCIQSVYLYTTSFDNVTDPIQPLNYSHTRFLWNSTIATLLENMFIESWSSNISYNNFFQQCHPSTCSSALIQRFNLLYMFTTIFGIYGGLSTILQLISPSIAKFLYKFFLRHRIQMKNVETVERQNTL
;
A
#
# COMPACT_ATOMS: atom_id res chain seq x y z
N MET A 1 1.99 47.11 -17.57
CA MET A 1 1.19 47.13 -18.81
C MET A 1 0.82 45.70 -19.27
N SER A 2 0.54 44.78 -18.34
CA SER A 2 0.18 43.37 -18.60
C SER A 2 -1.17 42.94 -18.02
N MET A 3 -1.91 43.84 -17.34
CA MET A 3 -3.21 43.56 -16.70
C MET A 3 -4.44 43.94 -17.54
N LEU A 4 -4.27 44.28 -18.82
CA LEU A 4 -5.36 44.71 -19.71
C LEU A 4 -5.62 43.76 -20.89
N ASN A 5 -4.93 42.61 -20.97
CA ASN A 5 -5.07 41.66 -22.08
C ASN A 5 -6.02 40.47 -21.79
N ASP A 6 -6.49 40.31 -20.55
CA ASP A 6 -7.34 39.17 -20.16
C ASP A 6 -8.86 39.46 -20.22
N THR A 7 -9.28 40.67 -20.58
CA THR A 7 -10.71 41.04 -20.62
C THR A 7 -11.49 40.52 -21.82
N ASN A 8 -10.84 39.83 -22.77
CA ASN A 8 -11.46 39.36 -24.02
C ASN A 8 -11.50 37.82 -24.18
N LYS A 9 -11.11 37.06 -23.16
CA LYS A 9 -11.06 35.59 -23.22
C LYS A 9 -12.08 34.98 -22.27
N ILE A 10 -12.77 33.93 -22.73
CA ILE A 10 -13.70 33.14 -21.94
C ILE A 10 -13.07 31.76 -21.73
N THR A 11 -13.15 31.25 -20.50
CA THR A 11 -12.79 29.88 -20.19
C THR A 11 -13.91 28.96 -20.67
N ARG A 12 -13.60 28.08 -21.62
CA ARG A 12 -14.56 27.10 -22.15
C ARG A 12 -14.15 25.70 -21.74
N THR A 13 -15.09 24.95 -21.19
CA THR A 13 -14.92 23.51 -20.94
C THR A 13 -15.13 22.75 -22.24
N ILE A 14 -14.12 21.98 -22.65
CA ILE A 14 -14.19 21.05 -23.76
C ILE A 14 -14.42 19.65 -23.21
N ILE A 15 -15.30 18.89 -23.86
CA ILE A 15 -15.50 17.46 -23.61
C ILE A 15 -15.03 16.73 -24.86
N ALA A 16 -13.89 16.04 -24.75
CA ALA A 16 -13.36 15.20 -25.81
C ALA A 16 -13.81 13.77 -25.59
N ASN A 17 -14.59 13.23 -26.55
CA ASN A 17 -15.10 11.87 -26.49
C ASN A 17 -14.11 10.90 -27.14
N ASN A 18 -13.88 9.76 -26.51
CA ASN A 18 -13.00 8.67 -26.94
C ASN A 18 -11.62 9.17 -27.44
N PRO A 19 -10.86 9.90 -26.60
CA PRO A 19 -9.55 10.42 -26.98
C PRO A 19 -8.52 9.30 -27.20
N SER A 20 -7.60 9.49 -28.16
CA SER A 20 -6.45 8.60 -28.31
C SER A 20 -5.39 8.88 -27.25
N LEU A 21 -4.51 7.90 -27.03
CA LEU A 21 -3.36 8.05 -26.13
C LEU A 21 -2.50 9.27 -26.51
N ASP A 22 -2.18 9.44 -27.79
CA ASP A 22 -1.39 10.57 -28.29
C ASP A 22 -2.02 11.93 -27.95
N SER A 23 -3.35 12.06 -28.08
CA SER A 23 -4.05 13.31 -27.74
C SER A 23 -3.97 13.61 -26.25
N ILE A 24 -4.08 12.59 -25.40
CA ILE A 24 -3.94 12.76 -23.95
C ILE A 24 -2.52 13.16 -23.58
N GLU A 25 -1.50 12.51 -24.16
CA GLU A 25 -0.11 12.86 -23.90
C GLU A 25 0.20 14.30 -24.35
N GLU A 26 -0.35 14.74 -25.47
CA GLU A 26 -0.27 16.14 -25.91
C GLU A 26 -0.94 17.11 -24.91
N TRP A 27 -2.15 16.80 -24.42
CA TRP A 27 -2.85 17.62 -23.43
C TRP A 27 -2.16 17.65 -22.07
N GLN A 28 -1.50 16.56 -21.68
CA GLN A 28 -0.69 16.48 -20.47
C GLN A 28 0.61 17.30 -20.59
N ALA A 29 1.13 17.50 -21.81
CA ALA A 29 2.32 18.31 -22.06
C ALA A 29 2.04 19.82 -22.01
N ASP A 30 0.81 20.26 -22.30
CA ASP A 30 0.41 21.66 -22.17
C ASP A 30 0.08 22.01 -20.70
N SER A 31 0.85 22.92 -20.11
CA SER A 31 0.74 23.27 -18.68
C SER A 31 -0.59 23.91 -18.29
N TYR A 32 -1.28 24.60 -19.21
CA TYR A 32 -2.60 25.18 -18.93
C TYR A 32 -3.69 24.12 -18.97
N ILE A 33 -3.69 23.28 -20.02
CA ILE A 33 -4.67 22.20 -20.19
C ILE A 33 -4.52 21.15 -19.08
N ALA A 34 -3.29 20.70 -18.80
CA ALA A 34 -2.99 19.70 -17.78
C ALA A 34 -3.53 20.07 -16.39
N SER A 35 -3.55 21.37 -16.04
CA SER A 35 -4.07 21.84 -14.74
C SER A 35 -5.59 21.62 -14.55
N SER A 36 -6.31 21.40 -15.64
CA SER A 36 -7.78 21.25 -15.66
C SER A 36 -8.26 19.96 -16.32
N LEU A 37 -7.32 19.12 -16.78
CA LEU A 37 -7.61 17.89 -17.49
C LEU A 37 -8.12 16.82 -16.51
N GLN A 38 -9.33 16.33 -16.73
CA GLN A 38 -9.88 15.19 -16.01
C GLN A 38 -10.36 14.13 -17.01
N CYS A 39 -9.80 12.94 -16.89
CA CYS A 39 -10.11 11.79 -17.74
C CYS A 39 -10.60 10.64 -16.84
N PRO A 40 -11.90 10.54 -16.53
CA PRO A 40 -12.42 9.45 -15.72
C PRO A 40 -12.18 8.08 -16.36
N CYS A 41 -11.76 7.11 -15.54
CA CYS A 41 -11.68 5.71 -15.95
C CYS A 41 -13.07 5.08 -15.86
N SER A 42 -13.48 4.33 -16.89
CA SER A 42 -14.71 3.53 -16.79
C SER A 42 -14.49 2.25 -15.98
N GLN A 43 -13.27 1.71 -16.03
CA GLN A 43 -12.82 0.63 -15.17
C GLN A 43 -11.91 1.19 -14.07
N ILE A 44 -12.50 1.42 -12.90
CA ILE A 44 -11.82 2.05 -11.75
C ILE A 44 -10.84 1.12 -11.03
N SER A 45 -10.88 -0.18 -11.33
CA SER A 45 -10.06 -1.21 -10.69
C SER A 45 -9.51 -2.14 -11.76
N SER A 46 -8.18 -2.25 -11.83
CA SER A 46 -7.50 -3.12 -12.80
C SER A 46 -6.38 -3.91 -12.13
N PRO A 47 -6.24 -5.23 -12.40
CA PRO A 47 -5.18 -6.02 -11.82
C PRO A 47 -3.81 -5.57 -12.37
N TYR A 48 -2.79 -5.60 -11.53
CA TYR A 48 -1.43 -5.22 -11.91
C TYR A 48 -0.91 -6.02 -13.11
N GLU A 49 -1.26 -7.30 -13.23
CA GLU A 49 -0.85 -8.14 -14.38
C GLU A 49 -1.17 -7.54 -15.76
N SER A 50 -2.17 -6.66 -15.83
CA SER A 50 -2.59 -6.01 -17.08
C SER A 50 -1.53 -5.06 -17.62
N PHE A 51 -0.70 -4.45 -16.77
CA PHE A 51 0.21 -3.38 -17.17
C PHE A 51 1.56 -3.35 -16.44
N ILE A 52 1.81 -4.23 -15.47
CA ILE A 52 3.14 -4.44 -14.88
C ILE A 52 3.48 -5.92 -14.82
N HIS A 53 4.69 -6.28 -15.25
CA HIS A 53 5.21 -7.63 -15.21
C HIS A 53 6.57 -7.63 -14.52
N LEU A 54 6.70 -8.44 -13.48
CA LEU A 54 7.94 -8.63 -12.74
C LEU A 54 8.56 -9.97 -13.14
N THR A 55 9.86 -9.98 -13.46
CA THR A 55 10.60 -11.22 -13.73
C THR A 55 11.88 -11.27 -12.93
N VAL A 56 12.22 -12.48 -12.47
CA VAL A 56 13.41 -12.76 -11.66
C VAL A 56 14.39 -13.63 -12.43
N LYS A 57 15.68 -13.44 -12.17
CA LYS A 57 16.75 -14.37 -12.57
C LYS A 57 17.50 -14.80 -11.32
N TYR A 58 17.68 -16.10 -11.11
CA TYR A 58 18.46 -16.65 -9.99
C TYR A 58 19.93 -16.81 -10.37
N HIS A 59 20.78 -16.86 -9.34
CA HIS A 59 22.19 -17.17 -9.42
C HIS A 59 22.38 -18.60 -9.96
N GLN A 60 23.41 -18.79 -10.78
CA GLN A 60 23.67 -20.06 -11.48
C GLN A 60 23.81 -21.28 -10.56
N ILE A 61 24.22 -21.07 -9.31
CA ILE A 61 24.28 -22.13 -8.27
C ILE A 61 22.96 -22.87 -8.12
N CYS A 62 21.82 -22.16 -8.20
CA CYS A 62 20.49 -22.72 -8.00
C CYS A 62 19.97 -23.58 -9.16
N SER A 63 20.74 -23.68 -10.23
CA SER A 63 20.50 -24.57 -11.36
C SER A 63 21.73 -25.40 -11.73
N SER A 64 22.73 -25.44 -10.85
CA SER A 64 24.01 -26.11 -11.11
C SER A 64 24.00 -27.58 -10.70
N ASP A 65 25.01 -28.32 -11.17
CA ASP A 65 25.21 -29.71 -10.79
C ASP A 65 25.58 -29.87 -9.29
N PHE A 66 26.09 -28.82 -8.64
CA PHE A 66 26.53 -28.84 -7.23
C PHE A 66 25.39 -28.97 -6.21
N ILE A 67 24.14 -28.75 -6.61
CA ILE A 67 22.97 -28.99 -5.76
C ILE A 67 22.17 -30.23 -6.22
N SER A 68 22.72 -31.00 -7.16
CA SER A 68 22.07 -32.20 -7.67
C SER A 68 22.28 -33.38 -6.71
N SER A 69 21.32 -34.30 -6.68
CA SER A 69 21.45 -35.55 -5.90
C SER A 69 22.68 -36.36 -6.31
N ARG A 70 23.13 -36.26 -7.57
CA ARG A 70 24.31 -36.97 -8.05
C ARG A 70 25.60 -36.45 -7.41
N TRP A 71 25.70 -35.14 -7.17
CA TRP A 71 26.86 -34.54 -6.50
C TRP A 71 26.89 -34.94 -5.03
N ILE A 72 25.75 -34.82 -4.36
CA ILE A 72 25.55 -35.21 -2.95
C ILE A 72 25.96 -36.67 -2.74
N ILE A 73 25.43 -37.61 -3.55
CA ILE A 73 25.79 -39.04 -3.47
C ILE A 73 27.28 -39.27 -3.75
N SER A 74 27.88 -38.51 -4.67
CA SER A 74 29.31 -38.66 -4.97
C SER A 74 30.20 -38.29 -3.78
N LEU A 75 29.80 -37.30 -2.98
CA LEU A 75 30.49 -36.94 -1.73
C LEU A 75 30.27 -37.99 -0.64
N GLU A 76 29.05 -38.52 -0.52
CA GLU A 76 28.73 -39.58 0.45
C GLU A 76 29.50 -40.87 0.15
N ASP A 77 29.58 -41.28 -1.12
CA ASP A 77 30.42 -42.40 -1.56
C ASP A 77 31.92 -42.12 -1.32
N ALA A 78 32.32 -40.85 -1.26
CA ALA A 78 33.67 -40.42 -0.93
C ALA A 78 34.03 -40.65 0.54
N ALA A 79 33.05 -40.58 1.44
CA ALA A 79 33.23 -40.82 2.85
C ALA A 79 33.53 -42.30 3.10
N ASP A 80 34.67 -42.62 3.72
CA ASP A 80 34.98 -43.99 4.14
C ASP A 80 34.30 -44.27 5.49
N PRO A 81 33.33 -45.20 5.58
CA PRO A 81 32.63 -45.51 6.83
C PRO A 81 33.53 -46.13 7.90
N LEU A 82 34.72 -46.62 7.51
CA LEU A 82 35.66 -47.34 8.39
C LEU A 82 36.84 -46.48 8.85
N ALA A 83 37.01 -45.27 8.31
CA ALA A 83 38.05 -44.34 8.73
C ALA A 83 37.51 -43.40 9.82
N VAL A 84 38.30 -43.14 10.87
CA VAL A 84 38.00 -42.09 11.86
C VAL A 84 38.24 -40.76 11.16
N VAL A 85 37.32 -40.24 10.35
CA VAL A 85 37.57 -39.04 9.52
C VAL A 85 37.24 -37.77 10.32
N PHE A 86 38.00 -36.70 10.07
CA PHE A 86 37.86 -35.42 10.76
C PHE A 86 36.61 -34.68 10.28
N VAL A 87 35.89 -34.01 11.19
CA VAL A 87 34.62 -33.30 10.95
C VAL A 87 34.67 -32.20 9.88
N ALA A 88 35.86 -31.70 9.53
CA ALA A 88 36.05 -30.72 8.46
C ALA A 88 36.45 -31.33 7.11
N ASP A 89 36.40 -32.67 6.97
CA ASP A 89 36.66 -33.33 5.70
C ASP A 89 35.51 -33.10 4.71
N LEU A 90 35.85 -32.72 3.47
CA LEU A 90 34.89 -32.43 2.42
C LEU A 90 33.88 -33.56 2.18
N SER A 91 34.28 -34.82 2.34
CA SER A 91 33.39 -35.97 2.11
C SER A 91 32.19 -36.05 3.06
N PHE A 92 32.27 -35.40 4.23
CA PHE A 92 31.17 -35.36 5.21
C PHE A 92 30.22 -34.17 5.03
N HIS A 93 30.50 -33.31 4.06
CA HIS A 93 29.72 -32.08 3.82
C HIS A 93 28.71 -32.23 2.67
N SER A 94 28.10 -33.40 2.50
CA SER A 94 26.98 -33.57 1.56
C SER A 94 25.75 -32.74 2.00
N ASP A 95 25.56 -32.61 3.32
CA ASP A 95 24.54 -31.79 3.99
C ASP A 95 24.62 -30.31 3.62
N PHE A 96 25.82 -29.78 3.41
CA PHE A 96 26.07 -28.41 2.94
C PHE A 96 25.36 -28.14 1.60
N PHE A 97 25.52 -29.06 0.64
CA PHE A 97 24.96 -28.91 -0.70
C PHE A 97 23.47 -29.24 -0.75
N GLU A 98 23.02 -30.18 0.07
CA GLU A 98 21.60 -30.46 0.25
C GLU A 98 20.85 -29.24 0.84
N LEU A 99 21.44 -28.60 1.86
CA LEU A 99 20.90 -27.37 2.42
C LEU A 99 20.91 -26.23 1.40
N LEU A 100 22.00 -26.07 0.63
CA LEU A 100 22.09 -25.07 -0.43
C LEU A 100 20.99 -25.27 -1.50
N GLY A 101 20.75 -26.50 -1.94
CA GLY A 101 19.67 -26.84 -2.86
C GLY A 101 18.28 -26.57 -2.27
N SER A 102 18.10 -26.86 -0.98
CA SER A 102 16.87 -26.57 -0.24
C SER A 102 16.63 -25.06 -0.14
N LEU A 103 17.64 -24.25 0.15
CA LEU A 103 17.54 -22.79 0.21
C LEU A 103 17.25 -22.17 -1.17
N CYS A 104 17.84 -22.69 -2.24
CA CYS A 104 17.50 -22.30 -3.61
C CYS A 104 16.02 -22.61 -3.94
N THR A 105 15.54 -23.78 -3.55
CA THR A 105 14.13 -24.17 -3.73
C THR A 105 13.19 -23.29 -2.88
N PHE A 106 13.60 -23.01 -1.64
CA PHE A 106 12.88 -22.16 -0.71
C PHE A 106 12.90 -20.69 -1.13
N ALA A 107 13.89 -20.22 -1.87
CA ALA A 107 13.87 -18.89 -2.49
C ALA A 107 12.93 -18.85 -3.71
N ASN A 108 12.84 -19.93 -4.48
CA ASN A 108 12.05 -20.00 -5.72
C ASN A 108 10.53 -20.12 -5.48
N ASN A 109 10.12 -21.07 -4.63
CA ASN A 109 8.70 -21.40 -4.45
C ASN A 109 7.87 -20.20 -3.91
N PRO A 110 8.30 -19.46 -2.87
CA PRO A 110 7.57 -18.29 -2.37
C PRO A 110 7.49 -17.18 -3.41
N ILE A 111 8.56 -16.93 -4.18
CA ILE A 111 8.55 -15.88 -5.22
C ILE A 111 7.47 -16.15 -6.26
N SER A 112 7.31 -17.41 -6.71
CA SER A 112 6.26 -17.75 -7.68
C SER A 112 4.84 -17.49 -7.14
N SER A 113 4.62 -17.80 -5.85
CA SER A 113 3.33 -17.61 -5.17
C SER A 113 3.06 -16.13 -4.88
N THR A 114 4.05 -15.39 -4.37
CA THR A 114 3.91 -13.95 -4.06
C THR A 114 3.77 -13.11 -5.32
N LEU A 115 4.45 -13.46 -6.41
CA LEU A 115 4.25 -12.84 -7.72
C LEU A 115 2.81 -13.02 -8.23
N THR A 116 2.23 -14.20 -8.03
CA THR A 116 0.81 -14.44 -8.38
C THR A 116 -0.11 -13.55 -7.53
N GLY A 117 0.18 -13.37 -6.24
CA GLY A 117 -0.55 -12.43 -5.38
C GLY A 117 -0.43 -10.98 -5.82
N PHE A 118 0.78 -10.54 -6.19
CA PHE A 118 1.04 -9.21 -6.74
C PHE A 118 0.26 -8.97 -8.03
N SER A 119 0.33 -9.89 -8.99
CA SER A 119 -0.36 -9.84 -10.28
C SER A 119 -1.88 -9.66 -10.13
N ASN A 120 -2.48 -10.31 -9.13
CA ASN A 120 -3.91 -10.24 -8.83
C ASN A 120 -4.32 -8.97 -8.06
N THR A 121 -3.36 -8.27 -7.45
CA THR A 121 -3.65 -7.05 -6.68
C THR A 121 -4.12 -5.95 -7.62
N GLN A 122 -5.12 -5.20 -7.18
CA GLN A 122 -5.82 -4.21 -8.02
C GLN A 122 -5.24 -2.81 -7.82
N LEU A 123 -4.91 -2.13 -8.92
CA LEU A 123 -4.75 -0.69 -8.96
C LEU A 123 -6.13 -0.03 -9.03
N VAL A 124 -6.42 0.85 -8.07
CA VAL A 124 -7.69 1.59 -8.01
C VAL A 124 -7.47 3.05 -8.39
N THR A 125 -8.01 3.47 -9.53
CA THR A 125 -7.90 4.85 -10.04
C THR A 125 -9.24 5.31 -10.62
N ALA A 126 -9.81 6.37 -10.04
CA ALA A 126 -11.05 6.97 -10.55
C ALA A 126 -10.83 7.79 -11.84
N ALA A 127 -9.62 8.31 -12.03
CA ALA A 127 -9.20 9.05 -13.21
C ALA A 127 -7.84 8.56 -13.70
N LEU A 128 -7.60 8.70 -15.01
CA LEU A 128 -6.35 8.33 -15.66
C LEU A 128 -5.18 9.09 -15.02
N LEU A 129 -4.20 8.34 -14.54
CA LEU A 129 -2.96 8.92 -14.03
C LEU A 129 -2.16 9.60 -15.16
N VAL A 130 -1.47 10.70 -14.83
CA VAL A 130 -0.47 11.29 -15.72
C VAL A 130 0.71 10.32 -15.84
N ARG A 131 1.33 10.21 -17.02
CA ARG A 131 2.41 9.25 -17.29
C ARG A 131 3.52 9.26 -16.23
N GLN A 132 4.03 10.44 -15.86
CA GLN A 132 5.05 10.55 -14.81
C GLN A 132 4.60 10.00 -13.45
N VAL A 133 3.33 10.22 -13.10
CA VAL A 133 2.74 9.71 -11.85
C VAL A 133 2.55 8.21 -11.92
N PHE A 134 2.09 7.68 -13.06
CA PHE A 134 2.02 6.24 -13.30
C PHE A 134 3.39 5.59 -13.16
N ASP A 135 4.41 6.08 -13.88
CA ASP A 135 5.76 5.50 -13.86
C ASP A 135 6.33 5.49 -12.44
N TYR A 136 6.18 6.61 -11.71
CA TYR A 136 6.61 6.71 -10.31
C TYR A 136 5.85 5.75 -9.40
N GLN A 137 4.52 5.68 -9.50
CA GLN A 137 3.71 4.78 -8.66
C GLN A 137 4.00 3.32 -8.97
N MET A 138 4.15 2.93 -10.23
CA MET A 138 4.43 1.54 -10.62
C MET A 138 5.81 1.10 -10.12
N ASN A 139 6.82 1.95 -10.29
CA ASN A 139 8.16 1.66 -9.75
C ASN A 139 8.14 1.59 -8.22
N SER A 140 7.47 2.54 -7.56
CA SER A 140 7.38 2.54 -6.10
C SER A 140 6.66 1.30 -5.55
N VAL A 141 5.58 0.85 -6.21
CA VAL A 141 4.83 -0.34 -5.79
C VAL A 141 5.64 -1.61 -6.05
N ALA A 142 6.33 -1.71 -7.19
CA ALA A 142 7.20 -2.83 -7.50
C ALA A 142 8.38 -2.92 -6.52
N GLU A 143 9.07 -1.82 -6.26
CA GLU A 143 10.16 -1.76 -5.28
C GLU A 143 9.68 -2.14 -3.88
N PHE A 144 8.52 -1.62 -3.45
CA PHE A 144 7.93 -2.01 -2.18
C PHE A 144 7.65 -3.52 -2.11
N PHE A 145 7.09 -4.09 -3.18
CA PHE A 145 6.83 -5.53 -3.26
C PHE A 145 8.13 -6.36 -3.19
N ILE A 146 9.17 -5.96 -3.94
CA ILE A 146 10.47 -6.63 -3.95
C ILE A 146 11.08 -6.61 -2.54
N GLN A 147 11.17 -5.44 -1.93
CA GLN A 147 11.73 -5.28 -0.59
C GLN A 147 10.92 -6.03 0.47
N SER A 148 9.59 -6.00 0.39
CA SER A 148 8.75 -6.77 1.31
C SER A 148 8.98 -8.28 1.15
N THR A 149 9.18 -8.77 -0.08
CA THR A 149 9.39 -10.19 -0.36
C THR A 149 10.73 -10.66 0.21
N ILE A 150 11.81 -9.91 -0.06
CA ILE A 150 13.15 -10.20 0.48
C ILE A 150 13.12 -10.19 2.00
N ASN A 151 12.57 -9.14 2.61
CA ASN A 151 12.50 -9.04 4.07
C ASN A 151 11.69 -10.18 4.70
N ASN A 152 10.61 -10.61 4.07
CA ASN A 152 9.83 -11.75 4.57
C ASN A 152 10.62 -13.06 4.48
N PHE A 153 11.35 -13.28 3.39
CA PHE A 153 12.22 -14.43 3.24
C PHE A 153 13.33 -14.44 4.29
N LEU A 154 14.04 -13.33 4.48
CA LEU A 154 15.12 -13.24 5.46
C LEU A 154 14.63 -13.47 6.88
N ARG A 155 13.45 -12.96 7.23
CA ARG A 155 12.82 -13.26 8.52
C ARG A 155 12.62 -14.76 8.70
N LEU A 156 12.10 -15.47 7.69
CA LEU A 156 11.93 -16.93 7.76
C LEU A 156 13.28 -17.65 7.95
N ILE A 157 14.30 -17.24 7.21
CA ILE A 157 15.66 -17.79 7.32
C ILE A 157 16.26 -17.55 8.70
N HIS A 158 16.18 -16.33 9.23
CA HIS A 158 16.68 -16.02 10.57
C HIS A 158 15.96 -16.81 11.65
N ILE A 159 14.64 -17.00 11.49
CA ILE A 159 13.86 -17.86 12.40
C ILE A 159 14.37 -19.30 12.33
N LEU A 160 14.48 -19.86 11.13
CA LEU A 160 14.98 -21.23 10.95
C LEU A 160 16.38 -21.39 11.56
N SER A 161 17.31 -20.46 11.28
CA SER A 161 18.65 -20.48 11.88
C SER A 161 18.56 -20.47 13.40
N ASN A 162 17.88 -19.48 13.99
CA ASN A 162 17.76 -19.34 15.45
C ASN A 162 17.10 -20.57 16.09
N VAL A 163 16.07 -21.15 15.46
CA VAL A 163 15.40 -22.36 15.97
C VAL A 163 16.33 -23.57 15.89
N THR A 164 17.09 -23.74 14.81
CA THR A 164 18.07 -24.83 14.70
C THR A 164 19.21 -24.68 15.71
N GLU A 165 19.67 -23.46 15.95
CA GLU A 165 20.72 -23.14 16.92
C GLU A 165 20.27 -23.42 18.36
N VAL A 166 19.10 -22.93 18.73
CA VAL A 166 18.52 -23.07 20.08
C VAL A 166 18.18 -24.52 20.41
N ASN A 167 17.66 -25.27 19.44
CA ASN A 167 17.32 -26.68 19.67
C ASN A 167 18.54 -27.60 19.66
N GLN A 168 19.72 -27.11 19.24
CA GLN A 168 20.98 -27.85 19.22
C GLN A 168 20.85 -29.25 18.58
N PHE A 169 20.14 -29.33 17.44
CA PHE A 169 19.94 -30.61 16.75
C PHE A 169 21.29 -31.24 16.37
N ILE A 170 21.49 -32.51 16.70
CA ILE A 170 22.70 -33.25 16.33
C ILE A 170 22.83 -33.23 14.80
N THR A 171 23.97 -32.77 14.31
CA THR A 171 24.25 -32.66 12.88
C THR A 171 24.80 -33.98 12.36
N ASN A 172 24.55 -34.30 11.09
CA ASN A 172 25.06 -35.55 10.48
C ASN A 172 26.60 -35.58 10.44
N ALA A 173 27.22 -34.40 10.30
CA ALA A 173 28.67 -34.25 10.37
C ALA A 173 29.23 -34.30 11.80
N TYR A 174 28.40 -34.42 12.85
CA TYR A 174 28.81 -34.37 14.26
C TYR A 174 29.56 -33.09 14.63
N SER A 175 29.30 -31.99 13.91
CA SER A 175 30.00 -30.72 14.07
C SER A 175 29.63 -29.95 15.33
N ASN A 176 28.50 -30.27 15.97
CA ASN A 176 28.11 -29.70 17.26
C ASN A 176 28.26 -30.65 18.45
N PHE A 177 28.21 -31.97 18.24
CA PHE A 177 28.36 -32.97 19.29
C PHE A 177 29.22 -34.13 18.83
N ASP A 178 30.24 -34.45 19.62
CA ASP A 178 31.05 -35.65 19.49
C ASP A 178 30.44 -36.80 20.28
N VAL A 179 30.68 -38.02 19.81
CA VAL A 179 30.26 -39.24 20.50
C VAL A 179 31.46 -39.76 21.29
N GLU A 180 31.40 -39.65 22.61
CA GLU A 180 32.46 -40.11 23.52
C GLU A 180 32.04 -41.38 24.27
N LEU A 181 33.02 -42.17 24.71
CA LEU A 181 32.78 -43.41 25.47
C LEU A 181 33.18 -43.21 26.94
N ALA A 182 32.20 -43.16 27.83
CA ALA A 182 32.44 -43.14 29.27
C ALA A 182 32.74 -44.55 29.77
N ASN A 183 33.89 -44.73 30.41
CA ASN A 183 34.24 -46.00 31.06
C ASN A 183 33.66 -46.06 32.47
N VAL A 184 32.65 -46.90 32.67
CA VAL A 184 32.14 -47.21 34.01
C VAL A 184 32.72 -48.55 34.44
N SER A 185 33.62 -48.51 35.41
CA SER A 185 34.22 -49.71 35.98
C SER A 185 33.36 -50.26 37.11
N TYR A 186 32.79 -51.46 36.92
CA TYR A 186 32.12 -52.21 37.98
C TYR A 186 32.86 -53.53 38.21
N GLU A 187 33.46 -53.67 39.40
CA GLU A 187 33.99 -54.88 40.07
C GLU A 187 34.77 -55.95 39.26
N SER A 188 35.08 -55.75 37.97
CA SER A 188 36.01 -56.50 37.09
C SER A 188 35.67 -56.36 35.59
N SER A 189 34.58 -55.68 35.21
CA SER A 189 34.24 -55.37 33.81
C SER A 189 34.24 -53.87 33.56
N ASN A 190 34.95 -53.44 32.51
CA ASN A 190 34.82 -52.10 31.95
C ASN A 190 33.63 -52.12 30.99
N ILE A 191 32.59 -51.36 31.31
CA ILE A 191 31.47 -51.13 30.40
C ILE A 191 31.62 -49.71 29.86
N PHE A 192 31.64 -49.58 28.55
CA PHE A 192 31.69 -48.29 27.86
C PHE A 192 30.27 -47.88 27.47
N TYR A 193 29.83 -46.72 27.94
CA TYR A 193 28.56 -46.12 27.53
C TYR A 193 28.84 -44.94 26.61
N PRO A 194 28.24 -44.90 25.41
CA PRO A 194 28.32 -43.71 24.57
C PRO A 194 27.56 -42.56 25.22
N TYR A 195 28.16 -41.37 25.23
CA TYR A 195 27.50 -40.12 25.59
C TYR A 195 27.84 -39.06 24.54
N LEU A 196 26.98 -38.05 24.45
CA LEU A 196 27.22 -36.89 23.60
C LEU A 196 28.02 -35.87 24.39
N ALA A 197 29.19 -35.52 23.89
CA ALA A 197 29.98 -34.41 24.39
C ALA A 197 29.84 -33.24 23.40
N PRO A 198 29.67 -31.98 23.85
CA PRO A 198 29.73 -30.84 22.93
C PRO A 198 31.04 -30.85 22.15
N SER A 199 30.97 -30.70 20.82
CA SER A 199 32.17 -30.76 20.00
C SER A 199 33.11 -29.60 20.33
N THR A 200 34.39 -29.92 20.43
CA THR A 200 35.45 -28.95 20.72
C THR A 200 36.41 -28.87 19.56
N PHE A 201 36.47 -27.70 18.93
CA PHE A 201 37.44 -27.45 17.88
C PHE A 201 38.72 -26.91 18.50
N ILE A 202 39.79 -27.70 18.42
CA ILE A 202 41.13 -27.29 18.87
C ILE A 202 41.93 -26.83 17.66
N PHE A 203 42.17 -25.52 17.55
CA PHE A 203 43.06 -24.98 16.52
C PHE A 203 44.52 -25.18 16.94
N ILE A 204 45.26 -26.04 16.24
CA ILE A 204 46.71 -26.22 16.50
C ILE A 204 47.51 -25.29 15.58
N GLY A 205 47.96 -24.16 16.15
CA GLY A 205 48.86 -23.14 15.59
C GLY A 205 49.59 -22.36 16.71
N ASN A 206 50.15 -21.16 16.44
CA ASN A 206 50.89 -20.37 17.46
C ASN A 206 50.03 -19.88 18.66
N GLN A 207 48.73 -20.13 18.67
CA GLN A 207 47.83 -20.01 19.82
C GLN A 207 46.84 -21.18 19.78
N THR A 208 46.74 -21.93 20.87
CA THR A 208 45.66 -22.90 21.09
C THR A 208 44.40 -22.14 21.46
N VAL A 209 43.46 -22.03 20.53
CA VAL A 209 42.09 -21.58 20.79
C VAL A 209 41.22 -22.83 20.80
N SER A 210 40.51 -23.06 21.90
CA SER A 210 39.46 -24.09 22.00
C SER A 210 38.13 -23.41 21.71
N CYS A 211 37.40 -23.90 20.72
CA CYS A 211 36.09 -23.38 20.33
C CYS A 211 35.01 -24.41 20.67
N PHE A 212 33.99 -24.01 21.44
CA PHE A 212 32.95 -24.91 21.92
C PHE A 212 31.63 -24.59 21.22
N CYS A 213 31.09 -25.53 20.46
CA CYS A 213 29.91 -25.26 19.65
C CYS A 213 28.62 -24.97 20.41
N ILE A 214 28.60 -25.29 21.70
CA ILE A 214 27.48 -25.02 22.58
C ILE A 214 27.44 -23.58 23.11
N THR A 215 28.56 -22.85 23.08
CA THR A 215 28.64 -21.45 23.53
C THR A 215 29.03 -20.48 22.44
N GLU A 216 29.80 -20.92 21.46
CA GLU A 216 30.41 -20.07 20.45
C GLU A 216 29.96 -20.53 19.07
N ILE A 217 28.74 -20.16 18.67
CA ILE A 217 28.18 -20.56 17.37
C ILE A 217 29.01 -20.04 16.17
N SER A 218 29.84 -19.01 16.40
CA SER A 218 30.77 -18.43 15.43
C SER A 218 32.02 -19.28 15.18
N CYS A 219 32.16 -20.41 15.88
CA CYS A 219 33.22 -21.36 15.61
C CYS A 219 33.24 -21.76 14.13
N LYS A 220 34.43 -21.78 13.55
CA LYS A 220 34.63 -22.25 12.17
C LYS A 220 35.97 -22.91 11.96
N ILE A 221 35.99 -24.04 11.27
CA ILE A 221 37.20 -24.71 10.77
C ILE A 221 37.16 -24.69 9.25
N GLN A 222 38.32 -24.58 8.60
CA GLN A 222 38.40 -24.68 7.15
C GLN A 222 38.09 -26.10 6.67
N ILE A 223 37.18 -26.23 5.70
CA ILE A 223 36.90 -27.51 5.05
C ILE A 223 38.07 -27.87 4.13
N GLY A 224 38.41 -29.14 4.09
CA GLY A 224 39.56 -29.63 3.34
C GLY A 224 39.50 -31.11 3.05
N VAL A 225 40.51 -31.61 2.35
CA VAL A 225 40.82 -33.04 2.30
C VAL A 225 41.73 -33.35 3.46
N TYR A 226 41.27 -34.19 4.38
CA TYR A 226 41.99 -34.62 5.56
C TYR A 226 42.36 -36.10 5.45
N ILE A 227 43.48 -36.46 6.07
CA ILE A 227 43.78 -37.86 6.39
C ILE A 227 43.85 -38.02 7.89
N THR A 228 43.39 -39.17 8.36
CA THR A 228 43.34 -39.46 9.78
C THR A 228 44.34 -40.52 10.16
N ALA A 229 45.33 -40.07 10.94
CA ALA A 229 46.18 -40.90 11.79
C ALA A 229 45.76 -40.64 13.24
N SER A 230 46.66 -40.78 14.23
CA SER A 230 46.36 -40.38 15.63
C SER A 230 46.01 -38.88 15.81
N TYR A 231 46.11 -38.07 14.74
CA TYR A 231 45.70 -36.67 14.64
C TYR A 231 45.27 -36.37 13.18
N ALA A 232 44.37 -35.40 13.00
CA ALA A 232 43.89 -34.97 11.68
C ALA A 232 44.94 -34.09 10.99
N ILE A 233 45.32 -34.43 9.75
CA ILE A 233 46.25 -33.65 8.93
C ILE A 233 45.51 -33.12 7.70
N LEU A 234 45.49 -31.80 7.55
CA LEU A 234 44.96 -31.13 6.36
C LEU A 234 45.92 -31.31 5.17
N LEU A 235 45.50 -32.01 4.12
CA LEU A 235 46.27 -32.18 2.89
C LEU A 235 46.00 -31.07 1.89
N TYR A 236 44.74 -30.68 1.73
CA TYR A 236 44.33 -29.65 0.79
C TYR A 236 43.15 -28.85 1.34
N PRO A 237 43.30 -27.54 1.63
CA PRO A 237 42.17 -26.70 2.01
C PRO A 237 41.29 -26.43 0.80
N ILE A 238 39.97 -26.55 0.96
CA ILE A 238 39.02 -26.06 -0.04
C ILE A 238 38.88 -24.54 0.14
N PRO A 239 39.29 -23.72 -0.84
CA PRO A 239 39.19 -22.27 -0.74
C PRO A 239 37.73 -21.85 -0.55
N GLY A 240 37.52 -20.93 0.39
CA GLY A 240 36.20 -20.37 0.66
C GLY A 240 35.24 -21.24 1.47
N MET A 241 35.55 -22.51 1.75
CA MET A 241 34.66 -23.40 2.49
C MET A 241 35.07 -23.58 3.95
N PHE A 242 34.08 -23.52 4.84
CA PHE A 242 34.25 -23.68 6.28
C PHE A 242 33.12 -24.51 6.89
N THR A 243 33.49 -25.33 7.88
CA THR A 243 32.56 -26.04 8.75
C THR A 243 32.36 -25.21 10.01
N GLY A 244 31.12 -25.01 10.39
CA GLY A 244 30.72 -24.38 11.65
C GLY A 244 29.93 -25.37 12.51
N CYS A 245 29.40 -24.89 13.63
CA CYS A 245 28.69 -25.75 14.58
C CYS A 245 27.43 -26.39 14.03
N ILE A 246 26.77 -25.74 13.07
CA ILE A 246 25.59 -26.28 12.40
C ILE A 246 25.71 -26.12 10.87
N PRO A 247 25.02 -26.94 10.06
CA PRO A 247 25.09 -26.87 8.59
C PRO A 247 24.74 -25.49 8.04
N MET A 248 23.74 -24.82 8.64
CA MET A 248 23.36 -23.45 8.26
C MET A 248 24.52 -22.48 8.46
N SER A 249 25.14 -22.45 9.64
CA SER A 249 26.31 -21.60 9.91
C SER A 249 27.46 -21.91 8.95
N SER A 250 27.77 -23.19 8.73
CA SER A 250 28.79 -23.66 7.78
C SER A 250 28.56 -23.12 6.37
N LEU A 251 27.31 -23.17 5.91
CA LEU A 251 26.90 -22.66 4.62
C LEU A 251 27.07 -21.14 4.54
N LEU A 252 26.51 -20.39 5.49
CA LEU A 252 26.44 -18.93 5.48
C LEU A 252 27.83 -18.27 5.48
N ILE A 253 28.80 -18.84 6.19
CA ILE A 253 30.16 -18.29 6.27
C ILE A 253 31.04 -18.67 5.06
N SER A 254 30.60 -19.64 4.25
CA SER A 254 31.36 -20.15 3.10
C SER A 254 31.09 -19.34 1.82
N THR A 255 31.98 -19.46 0.84
CA THR A 255 31.89 -18.84 -0.50
C THR A 255 31.84 -19.93 -1.58
N LEU A 256 31.63 -19.52 -2.84
CA LEU A 256 31.56 -20.43 -3.99
C LEU A 256 32.84 -20.44 -4.86
N GLU A 257 33.93 -19.83 -4.39
CA GLU A 257 35.13 -19.58 -5.21
C GLU A 257 35.82 -20.85 -5.74
N CYS A 258 35.70 -21.98 -5.04
CA CYS A 258 36.23 -23.28 -5.51
C CYS A 258 35.47 -23.82 -6.74
N PHE A 259 34.21 -23.41 -6.94
CA PHE A 259 33.28 -24.05 -7.87
C PHE A 259 33.18 -23.35 -9.24
N TYR A 260 33.87 -22.22 -9.41
CA TYR A 260 33.96 -21.53 -10.68
C TYR A 260 34.95 -22.19 -11.66
N ASP A 261 34.80 -21.92 -12.95
CA ASP A 261 35.60 -22.48 -14.05
C ASP A 261 37.02 -21.92 -14.15
N ASP A 262 37.28 -20.76 -13.55
CA ASP A 262 38.60 -20.13 -13.43
C ASP A 262 39.41 -20.62 -12.21
N SER A 263 38.83 -21.50 -11.39
CA SER A 263 39.45 -22.14 -10.23
C SER A 263 39.97 -23.55 -10.55
N ASP A 264 41.21 -23.87 -10.13
CA ASP A 264 41.75 -25.24 -10.26
C ASP A 264 41.38 -26.15 -9.06
N CYS A 265 40.58 -25.64 -8.13
CA CYS A 265 40.28 -26.25 -6.83
C CYS A 265 39.73 -27.69 -6.92
N LEU A 266 38.68 -27.91 -7.72
CA LEU A 266 38.07 -29.25 -7.84
C LEU A 266 39.03 -30.27 -8.46
N SER A 267 39.87 -29.84 -9.41
CA SER A 267 40.91 -30.70 -10.01
C SER A 267 42.00 -31.08 -8.99
N GLN A 268 42.38 -30.17 -8.07
CA GLN A 268 43.31 -30.50 -6.99
C GLN A 268 42.68 -31.41 -5.94
N THR A 269 41.39 -31.21 -5.66
CA THR A 269 40.61 -32.05 -4.74
C THR A 269 40.55 -33.49 -5.24
N ASP A 270 40.16 -33.71 -6.50
CA ASP A 270 40.13 -35.03 -7.15
C ASP A 270 41.50 -35.73 -7.10
N LYS A 271 42.58 -35.00 -7.39
CA LYS A 271 43.96 -35.52 -7.29
C LYS A 271 44.34 -35.91 -5.88
N THR A 272 43.96 -35.10 -4.89
CA THR A 272 44.35 -35.32 -3.48
C THR A 272 43.57 -36.47 -2.86
N MET A 273 42.30 -36.64 -3.24
CA MET A 273 41.46 -37.76 -2.78
C MET A 273 41.70 -39.06 -3.55
N GLU A 274 42.48 -39.03 -4.64
CA GLU A 274 42.63 -40.13 -5.61
C GLU A 274 41.27 -40.62 -6.16
N ARG A 275 40.32 -39.70 -6.32
CA ARG A 275 38.95 -39.95 -6.79
C ARG A 275 38.57 -38.96 -7.89
N ASN A 276 37.62 -39.33 -8.75
CA ASN A 276 37.12 -38.46 -9.83
C ASN A 276 35.73 -37.89 -9.47
N LEU A 277 35.64 -37.13 -8.38
CA LEU A 277 34.37 -36.59 -7.87
C LEU A 277 33.78 -35.56 -8.84
N SER A 278 34.62 -34.70 -9.41
CA SER A 278 34.17 -33.54 -10.21
C SER A 278 34.11 -33.78 -11.72
N SER A 279 34.52 -34.95 -12.20
CA SER A 279 34.71 -35.25 -13.65
C SER A 279 33.49 -35.05 -14.55
N TRP A 280 32.28 -35.10 -14.00
CA TRP A 280 31.00 -34.94 -14.72
C TRP A 280 30.29 -33.63 -14.39
N VAL A 281 30.82 -32.85 -13.45
CA VAL A 281 30.20 -31.63 -12.92
C VAL A 281 30.51 -30.45 -13.84
N THR A 282 29.49 -29.67 -14.17
CA THR A 282 29.67 -28.40 -14.87
C THR A 282 30.02 -27.31 -13.86
N HIS A 283 31.21 -26.72 -14.02
CA HIS A 283 31.64 -25.58 -13.21
C HIS A 283 30.70 -24.38 -13.39
N LEU A 284 30.67 -23.50 -12.37
CA LEU A 284 30.01 -22.21 -12.48
C LEU A 284 30.82 -21.31 -13.44
N ASP A 285 30.14 -20.60 -14.34
CA ASP A 285 30.77 -19.74 -15.35
C ASP A 285 31.11 -18.38 -14.74
N SER A 286 32.41 -18.09 -14.62
CA SER A 286 32.96 -16.82 -14.10
C SER A 286 32.69 -15.62 -15.00
N HIS A 287 32.35 -15.83 -16.27
CA HIS A 287 32.17 -14.78 -17.27
C HIS A 287 30.72 -14.31 -17.40
N LEU A 288 29.76 -15.01 -16.79
CA LEU A 288 28.37 -14.57 -16.76
C LEU A 288 28.21 -13.31 -15.91
N PRO A 289 27.39 -12.33 -16.34
CA PRO A 289 27.08 -11.17 -15.51
C PRO A 289 26.39 -11.62 -14.22
N SER A 290 27.07 -11.37 -13.10
CA SER A 290 26.55 -11.57 -11.76
C SER A 290 26.67 -10.29 -10.95
N GLN A 291 25.71 -10.03 -10.07
CA GLN A 291 25.84 -8.93 -9.10
C GLN A 291 26.75 -9.30 -7.92
N PHE A 292 27.15 -10.57 -7.78
CA PHE A 292 28.02 -11.06 -6.72
C PHE A 292 29.42 -11.32 -7.25
N LEU A 293 30.44 -11.03 -6.42
CA LEU A 293 31.81 -11.47 -6.67
C LEU A 293 31.93 -12.97 -6.36
N GLN A 294 32.88 -13.67 -6.97
CA GLN A 294 33.08 -15.12 -6.75
C GLN A 294 33.40 -15.48 -5.28
N ASN A 295 34.09 -14.58 -4.57
CA ASN A 295 34.42 -14.73 -3.15
C ASN A 295 33.35 -14.16 -2.20
N THR A 296 32.16 -13.84 -2.72
CA THR A 296 31.03 -13.41 -1.90
C THR A 296 30.55 -14.59 -1.06
N THR A 297 30.21 -14.34 0.21
CA THR A 297 29.68 -15.38 1.09
C THR A 297 28.27 -15.77 0.68
N ILE A 298 27.92 -17.03 0.92
CA ILE A 298 26.57 -17.54 0.65
C ILE A 298 25.54 -16.80 1.51
N ASN A 299 25.90 -16.29 2.69
CA ASN A 299 25.02 -15.38 3.44
C ASN A 299 24.59 -14.16 2.61
N VAL A 300 25.51 -13.51 1.90
CA VAL A 300 25.17 -12.35 1.06
C VAL A 300 24.31 -12.75 -0.13
N LEU A 301 24.54 -13.93 -0.72
CA LEU A 301 23.65 -14.48 -1.75
C LEU A 301 22.25 -14.72 -1.18
N LEU A 302 22.16 -15.29 0.02
CA LEU A 302 20.90 -15.58 0.73
C LEU A 302 20.15 -14.30 1.12
N GLU A 303 20.86 -13.26 1.58
CA GLU A 303 20.35 -11.90 1.84
C GLU A 303 19.63 -11.29 0.62
N HIS A 304 20.00 -11.75 -0.58
CA HIS A 304 19.40 -11.35 -1.85
C HIS A 304 18.56 -12.47 -2.50
N MET A 305 18.16 -13.50 -1.73
CA MET A 305 17.37 -14.65 -2.20
C MET A 305 17.99 -15.40 -3.40
N PHE A 306 19.33 -15.39 -3.52
CA PHE A 306 20.08 -15.88 -4.67
C PHE A 306 19.64 -15.24 -6.00
N LEU A 307 19.12 -14.01 -5.98
CA LEU A 307 18.68 -13.33 -7.19
C LEU A 307 19.84 -12.60 -7.84
N GLU A 308 19.88 -12.58 -9.16
CA GLU A 308 20.83 -11.78 -9.94
C GLU A 308 20.22 -10.43 -10.34
N VAL A 309 18.95 -10.43 -10.72
CA VAL A 309 18.23 -9.23 -11.13
C VAL A 309 16.72 -9.39 -11.00
N TRP A 310 16.06 -8.31 -10.58
CA TRP A 310 14.64 -8.08 -10.76
C TRP A 310 14.43 -7.16 -11.96
N THR A 311 13.60 -7.59 -12.91
CA THR A 311 13.22 -6.75 -14.04
C THR A 311 11.78 -6.29 -13.87
N ILE A 312 11.59 -4.97 -13.81
CA ILE A 312 10.28 -4.32 -13.76
C ILE A 312 9.92 -3.87 -15.17
N ASN A 313 8.85 -4.45 -15.73
CA ASN A 313 8.34 -4.05 -17.04
C ASN A 313 6.93 -3.49 -16.89
N SER A 314 6.80 -2.16 -16.83
CA SER A 314 5.53 -1.45 -16.77
C SER A 314 5.18 -0.81 -18.11
N SER A 315 3.89 -0.78 -18.47
CA SER A 315 3.39 -0.22 -19.73
C SER A 315 2.22 0.73 -19.48
N PHE A 316 2.48 2.03 -19.66
CA PHE A 316 1.44 3.05 -19.59
C PHE A 316 0.34 2.86 -20.65
N GLU A 317 0.70 2.39 -21.84
CA GLU A 317 -0.27 2.11 -22.91
C GLU A 317 -1.27 1.01 -22.49
N ARG A 318 -0.77 -0.08 -21.90
CA ARG A 318 -1.66 -1.13 -21.37
C ARG A 318 -2.53 -0.62 -20.23
N TYR A 319 -1.99 0.23 -19.36
CA TYR A 319 -2.76 0.89 -18.31
C TYR A 319 -3.86 1.81 -18.88
N PHE A 320 -3.54 2.62 -19.89
CA PHE A 320 -4.51 3.47 -20.59
C PHE A 320 -5.68 2.65 -21.17
N ASN A 321 -5.35 1.54 -21.83
CA ASN A 321 -6.36 0.62 -22.36
C ASN A 321 -7.20 -0.02 -21.25
N ALA A 322 -6.59 -0.38 -20.11
CA ALA A 322 -7.29 -0.95 -18.96
C ALA A 322 -8.21 0.05 -18.25
N CYS A 323 -7.81 1.33 -18.14
CA CYS A 323 -8.63 2.41 -17.59
C CYS A 323 -9.89 2.69 -18.45
N ALA A 324 -9.83 2.39 -19.75
CA ALA A 324 -10.93 2.49 -20.70
C ALA A 324 -11.62 3.88 -20.65
N VAL A 325 -10.85 4.93 -20.93
CA VAL A 325 -11.33 6.32 -20.90
C VAL A 325 -12.39 6.56 -21.97
N GLN A 326 -13.58 7.00 -21.57
CA GLN A 326 -14.68 7.31 -22.50
C GLN A 326 -14.73 8.78 -22.92
N SER A 327 -14.38 9.69 -22.01
CA SER A 327 -14.34 11.12 -22.30
C SER A 327 -13.38 11.83 -21.35
N CYS A 328 -12.69 12.85 -21.83
CA CYS A 328 -11.92 13.77 -21.01
C CYS A 328 -12.54 15.17 -21.03
N LEU A 329 -12.45 15.89 -19.92
CA LEU A 329 -12.82 17.29 -19.81
C LEU A 329 -11.59 18.14 -19.53
N TYR A 330 -11.47 19.29 -20.17
CA TYR A 330 -10.41 20.25 -19.93
C TYR A 330 -10.84 21.66 -20.30
N MET A 331 -10.12 22.66 -19.79
CA MET A 331 -10.43 24.08 -20.03
C MET A 331 -9.47 24.69 -21.05
N ILE A 332 -10.02 25.47 -21.98
CA ILE A 332 -9.26 26.31 -22.92
C ILE A 332 -9.71 27.77 -22.85
N LEU A 333 -8.83 28.67 -23.28
CA LEU A 333 -9.12 30.10 -23.42
C LEU A 333 -9.51 30.43 -24.86
N GLU A 334 -10.77 30.76 -25.10
CA GLU A 334 -11.29 31.16 -26.42
C GLU A 334 -11.79 32.61 -26.44
N ASN A 335 -11.81 33.21 -27.65
CA ASN A 335 -12.44 34.51 -27.89
C ASN A 335 -13.95 34.35 -28.11
N TYR A 336 -14.74 35.39 -27.83
CA TYR A 336 -16.20 35.41 -28.03
C TYR A 336 -16.62 35.00 -29.46
N ALA A 337 -17.64 34.13 -29.57
CA ALA A 337 -18.23 33.75 -30.84
C ALA A 337 -19.04 34.92 -31.44
N ALA A 338 -18.87 35.16 -32.75
CA ALA A 338 -19.51 36.30 -33.43
C ALA A 338 -21.05 36.31 -33.29
N ILE A 339 -21.69 35.14 -33.21
CA ILE A 339 -23.15 35.04 -33.11
C ILE A 339 -23.69 35.45 -31.72
N GLU A 340 -22.91 35.22 -30.65
CA GLU A 340 -23.25 35.68 -29.30
C GLU A 340 -23.14 37.20 -29.22
N ILE A 341 -22.08 37.77 -29.80
CA ILE A 341 -21.92 39.22 -29.90
C ILE A 341 -23.09 39.84 -30.67
N ILE A 342 -23.50 39.23 -31.79
CA ILE A 342 -24.61 39.71 -32.62
C ILE A 342 -25.96 39.61 -31.89
N THR A 343 -26.23 38.51 -31.18
CA THR A 343 -27.49 38.32 -30.44
C THR A 343 -27.60 39.24 -29.24
N ILE A 344 -26.49 39.47 -28.51
CA ILE A 344 -26.40 40.48 -27.46
C ILE A 344 -26.65 41.87 -28.06
N LEU A 345 -26.05 42.21 -29.20
CA LEU A 345 -26.29 43.47 -29.90
C LEU A 345 -27.77 43.65 -30.30
N PHE A 346 -28.43 42.64 -30.88
CA PHE A 346 -29.86 42.72 -31.23
C PHE A 346 -30.76 42.85 -30.00
N GLY A 347 -30.46 42.12 -28.92
CA GLY A 347 -31.18 42.24 -27.64
C GLY A 347 -31.01 43.62 -27.02
N LEU A 348 -29.80 44.18 -27.06
CA LEU A 348 -29.47 45.50 -26.52
C LEU A 348 -30.11 46.62 -27.36
N ILE A 349 -30.04 46.55 -28.70
CA ILE A 349 -30.66 47.52 -29.62
C ILE A 349 -32.19 47.48 -29.48
N GLY A 350 -32.79 46.29 -29.39
CA GLY A 350 -34.23 46.12 -29.18
C GLY A 350 -34.70 46.66 -27.83
N GLY A 351 -33.98 46.32 -26.75
CA GLY A 351 -34.28 46.79 -25.40
C GLY A 351 -34.12 48.31 -25.25
N ILE A 352 -33.02 48.87 -25.75
CA ILE A 352 -32.74 50.31 -25.70
C ILE A 352 -33.74 51.10 -26.56
N SER A 353 -34.10 50.62 -27.75
CA SER A 353 -35.08 51.28 -28.62
C SER A 353 -36.44 51.43 -27.94
N LYS A 354 -36.92 50.38 -27.26
CA LYS A 354 -38.21 50.43 -26.55
C LYS A 354 -38.12 51.20 -25.23
N ALA A 355 -36.99 51.11 -24.51
CA ALA A 355 -36.74 51.91 -23.32
C ALA A 355 -36.72 53.42 -23.64
N LEU A 356 -36.04 53.85 -24.71
CA LEU A 356 -36.03 55.25 -25.14
C LEU A 356 -37.43 55.77 -25.47
N ILE A 357 -38.29 54.97 -26.10
CA ILE A 357 -39.67 55.39 -26.42
C ILE A 357 -40.47 55.72 -25.15
N PHE A 358 -40.21 55.05 -24.04
CA PHE A 358 -40.88 55.30 -22.76
C PHE A 358 -40.19 56.38 -21.91
N THR A 359 -38.86 56.42 -21.92
CA THR A 359 -38.10 57.35 -21.08
C THR A 359 -38.00 58.74 -21.68
N VAL A 360 -37.93 58.88 -23.01
CA VAL A 360 -37.81 60.18 -23.69
C VAL A 360 -39.00 61.10 -23.45
N PRO A 361 -40.28 60.66 -23.53
CA PRO A 361 -41.42 61.52 -23.19
C PRO A 361 -41.41 61.96 -21.73
N PHE A 362 -40.99 61.08 -20.83
CA PHE A 362 -40.89 61.37 -19.40
C PHE A 362 -39.78 62.40 -19.13
N PHE A 363 -38.60 62.23 -19.74
CA PHE A 363 -37.51 63.21 -19.68
C PHE A 363 -37.90 64.54 -20.30
N LEU A 364 -38.58 64.54 -21.45
CA LEU A 364 -39.11 65.76 -22.08
C LEU A 364 -40.14 66.45 -21.18
N MET A 365 -41.02 65.69 -20.53
CA MET A 365 -41.99 66.24 -19.59
C MET A 365 -41.31 66.84 -18.35
N LEU A 366 -40.23 66.23 -17.86
CA LEU A 366 -39.43 66.71 -16.74
C LEU A 366 -38.64 67.97 -17.11
N VAL A 367 -38.11 68.03 -18.33
CA VAL A 367 -37.45 69.21 -18.90
C VAL A 367 -38.46 70.36 -19.11
N PHE A 368 -39.64 70.09 -19.68
CA PHE A 368 -40.71 71.08 -19.81
C PHE A 368 -41.24 71.54 -18.45
N PHE A 369 -41.31 70.66 -17.45
CA PHE A 369 -41.68 71.03 -16.08
C PHE A 369 -40.64 71.94 -15.43
N VAL A 370 -39.35 71.70 -15.66
CA VAL A 370 -38.26 72.58 -15.19
C VAL A 370 -38.27 73.92 -15.92
N ILE A 371 -38.53 73.95 -17.24
CA ILE A 371 -38.63 75.16 -18.06
C ILE A 371 -39.86 76.00 -17.70
N ASP A 372 -41.03 75.38 -17.49
CA ASP A 372 -42.27 76.06 -17.09
C ASP A 372 -42.15 76.65 -15.67
N ARG A 373 -41.44 75.96 -14.77
CA ARG A 373 -41.12 76.46 -13.44
C ARG A 373 -40.14 77.64 -13.47
N PHE A 374 -39.27 77.71 -14.48
CA PHE A 374 -38.35 78.84 -14.69
C PHE A 374 -39.06 80.06 -15.29
N HIS A 375 -40.04 79.86 -16.18
CA HIS A 375 -40.79 80.95 -16.82
C HIS A 375 -41.82 81.63 -15.89
N ARG A 376 -42.38 80.94 -14.90
CA ARG A 376 -43.33 81.55 -13.94
C ARG A 376 -42.70 82.58 -12.98
N HIS A 377 -41.37 82.72 -12.94
CA HIS A 377 -40.70 83.68 -12.06
C HIS A 377 -40.41 85.06 -12.69
N ARG A 378 -40.77 85.32 -13.96
CA ARG A 378 -40.59 86.65 -14.59
C ARG A 378 -41.90 87.21 -15.20
N GLY A 379 -42.62 87.99 -14.39
CA GLY A 379 -43.18 89.32 -14.74
C GLY A 379 -44.35 89.47 -15.75
N HIS A 380 -45.53 89.80 -15.19
CA HIS A 380 -46.58 90.79 -15.55
C HIS A 380 -47.06 91.13 -16.99
N GLN A 381 -48.40 91.28 -17.06
CA GLN A 381 -49.36 91.77 -18.08
C GLN A 381 -49.34 93.33 -18.26
N PRO A 382 -50.19 94.01 -19.10
CA PRO A 382 -51.17 93.55 -20.14
C PRO A 382 -51.32 94.44 -21.43
N GLN A 383 -52.27 94.01 -22.32
CA GLN A 383 -53.12 94.76 -23.30
C GLN A 383 -52.48 95.25 -24.63
N SER A 384 -53.14 95.30 -25.81
CA SER A 384 -54.53 95.16 -26.29
C SER A 384 -54.57 95.20 -27.85
N THR A 385 -55.63 94.64 -28.50
CA THR A 385 -56.27 95.03 -29.81
C THR A 385 -55.39 95.12 -31.09
N GLU A 386 -55.79 94.89 -32.35
CA GLU A 386 -56.98 94.45 -33.11
C GLU A 386 -56.49 94.24 -34.58
N GLU A 387 -57.22 93.44 -35.35
CA GLU A 387 -57.41 93.47 -36.82
C GLU A 387 -56.28 93.30 -37.89
N ASN A 388 -56.55 92.27 -38.71
CA ASN A 388 -56.66 92.25 -40.19
C ASN A 388 -55.47 91.97 -41.14
N GLN A 389 -55.64 90.82 -41.84
CA GLN A 389 -55.50 90.54 -43.28
C GLN A 389 -54.10 90.75 -43.93
N THR A 390 -53.48 89.73 -44.53
CA THR A 390 -53.85 89.25 -45.87
C THR A 390 -53.14 87.95 -46.25
N GLU A 391 -53.76 87.23 -47.18
CA GLU A 391 -53.46 85.90 -47.73
C GLU A 391 -52.11 85.73 -48.45
N ARG A 392 -51.54 84.51 -48.38
CA ARG A 392 -51.23 83.72 -49.59
C ARG A 392 -50.97 82.25 -49.25
N GLY A 393 -51.65 81.36 -49.95
CA GLY A 393 -51.67 79.92 -49.70
C GLY A 393 -50.48 79.12 -50.23
N TYR A 394 -50.31 77.94 -49.65
CA TYR A 394 -49.76 76.75 -50.30
C TYR A 394 -50.40 75.49 -49.67
N SER A 395 -50.89 74.58 -50.52
CA SER A 395 -51.75 73.45 -50.19
C SER A 395 -51.12 72.39 -49.29
N PRO A 396 -51.89 71.71 -48.40
CA PRO A 396 -51.50 70.45 -47.80
C PRO A 396 -51.78 69.25 -48.73
N PRO A 397 -51.06 68.12 -48.58
CA PRO A 397 -51.16 66.98 -49.48
C PRO A 397 -52.48 66.21 -49.29
N THR A 398 -53.00 65.70 -50.40
CA THR A 398 -54.15 64.81 -50.48
C THR A 398 -53.95 63.55 -49.62
N LYS A 399 -54.76 63.41 -48.56
CA LYS A 399 -54.91 62.12 -47.85
C LYS A 399 -55.62 61.14 -48.78
N ALA A 400 -54.95 60.02 -49.07
CA ALA A 400 -55.54 58.87 -49.72
C ALA A 400 -56.75 58.38 -48.90
N VAL A 401 -57.84 58.07 -49.59
CA VAL A 401 -59.00 57.39 -49.01
C VAL A 401 -58.56 55.98 -48.63
N GLU A 402 -58.31 55.75 -47.34
CA GLU A 402 -58.04 54.41 -46.78
C GLU A 402 -59.26 53.52 -46.96
N ASN A 403 -59.07 52.35 -47.59
CA ASN A 403 -60.11 51.34 -47.75
C ASN A 403 -60.55 50.82 -46.37
N GLU A 404 -61.86 50.68 -46.14
CA GLU A 404 -62.38 50.12 -44.88
C GLU A 404 -61.89 48.68 -44.60
N CYS A 405 -61.41 47.98 -45.63
CA CYS A 405 -60.74 46.69 -45.53
C CYS A 405 -59.38 46.77 -44.78
N ASP A 406 -58.61 47.83 -45.01
CA ASP A 406 -57.28 48.01 -44.40
C ASP A 406 -57.39 48.34 -42.91
N ILE A 407 -58.40 49.13 -42.51
CA ILE A 407 -58.70 49.43 -41.11
C ILE A 407 -59.10 48.15 -40.34
N ARG A 408 -59.86 47.24 -40.97
CA ARG A 408 -60.25 45.96 -40.34
C ARG A 408 -59.06 44.99 -40.22
N LEU A 409 -58.17 44.98 -41.22
CA LEU A 409 -56.96 44.15 -41.19
C LEU A 409 -55.98 44.64 -40.10
N GLN A 410 -55.80 45.95 -39.97
CA GLN A 410 -54.98 46.55 -38.90
C GLN A 410 -55.52 46.20 -37.51
N ARG A 411 -56.84 46.33 -37.28
CA ARG A 411 -57.46 45.96 -35.99
C ARG A 411 -57.33 44.46 -35.67
N LEU A 412 -57.38 43.59 -36.68
CA LEU A 412 -57.19 42.14 -36.50
C LEU A 412 -55.72 41.82 -36.17
N ALA A 413 -54.77 42.45 -36.86
CA ALA A 413 -53.34 42.28 -36.60
C ALA A 413 -52.96 42.74 -35.19
N THR A 414 -53.50 43.87 -34.72
CA THR A 414 -53.26 44.35 -33.34
C THR A 414 -53.82 43.39 -32.29
N LYS A 415 -55.03 42.84 -32.50
CA LYS A 415 -55.62 41.86 -31.57
C LYS A 415 -54.80 40.56 -31.51
N ILE A 416 -54.36 40.06 -32.67
CA ILE A 416 -53.49 38.87 -32.76
C ILE A 416 -52.15 39.13 -32.06
N TYR A 417 -51.53 40.28 -32.32
CA TYR A 417 -50.30 40.71 -31.66
C TYR A 417 -50.46 40.71 -30.14
N THR A 418 -51.54 41.32 -29.62
CA THR A 418 -51.77 41.40 -28.17
C THR A 418 -51.97 40.03 -27.53
N ILE A 419 -52.72 39.13 -28.19
CA ILE A 419 -52.99 37.79 -27.66
C ILE A 419 -51.71 36.94 -27.66
N LEU A 420 -50.95 36.95 -28.76
CA LEU A 420 -49.70 36.20 -28.87
C LEU A 420 -48.64 36.69 -27.88
N LEU A 421 -48.55 38.00 -27.67
CA LEU A 421 -47.63 38.59 -26.70
C LEU A 421 -47.98 38.18 -25.26
N LEU A 422 -49.27 38.23 -24.90
CA LEU A 422 -49.73 37.90 -23.55
C LEU A 422 -49.54 36.40 -23.26
N LEU A 423 -49.84 35.54 -24.25
CA LEU A 423 -49.64 34.10 -24.14
C LEU A 423 -48.15 33.73 -24.01
N ALA A 424 -47.28 34.35 -24.81
CA ALA A 424 -45.85 34.14 -24.72
C ALA A 424 -45.26 34.61 -23.38
N LEU A 425 -45.73 35.74 -22.83
CA LEU A 425 -45.31 36.22 -21.51
C LEU A 425 -45.73 35.27 -20.38
N VAL A 426 -46.95 34.73 -20.43
CA VAL A 426 -47.43 33.75 -19.44
C VAL A 426 -46.59 32.46 -19.48
N ILE A 427 -46.30 31.96 -20.69
CA ILE A 427 -45.43 30.78 -20.86
C ILE A 427 -44.03 31.05 -20.29
N LEU A 428 -43.48 32.23 -20.54
CA LEU A 428 -42.14 32.60 -20.06
C LEU A 428 -42.08 32.70 -18.52
N ILE A 429 -43.09 33.28 -17.90
CA ILE A 429 -43.19 33.41 -16.44
C ILE A 429 -43.37 32.02 -15.80
N PHE A 430 -44.20 31.16 -16.39
CA PHE A 430 -44.41 29.81 -15.89
C PHE A 430 -43.15 28.95 -16.03
N TYR A 431 -42.48 29.03 -17.17
CA TYR A 431 -41.21 28.33 -17.43
C TYR A 431 -40.11 28.77 -16.45
N SER A 432 -39.93 30.09 -16.26
CA SER A 432 -38.91 30.63 -15.34
C SER A 432 -39.22 30.36 -13.87
N SER A 433 -40.50 30.20 -13.50
CA SER A 433 -40.90 29.83 -12.13
C SER A 433 -40.64 28.36 -11.78
N LEU A 434 -40.56 27.48 -12.78
CA LEU A 434 -40.40 26.03 -12.59
C LEU A 434 -38.95 25.55 -12.75
N THR A 435 -38.07 26.37 -13.31
CA THR A 435 -36.66 26.00 -13.48
C THR A 435 -35.86 26.35 -12.23
N TYR A 436 -35.14 25.35 -11.72
CA TYR A 436 -34.16 25.50 -10.64
C TYR A 436 -32.76 25.55 -11.26
N THR A 437 -31.87 26.32 -10.64
CA THR A 437 -30.46 26.36 -11.04
C THR A 437 -29.61 25.74 -9.94
N THR A 438 -28.77 24.78 -10.30
CA THR A 438 -27.69 24.28 -9.46
C THR A 438 -26.52 25.25 -9.57
N ASN A 439 -26.30 26.06 -8.54
CA ASN A 439 -25.11 26.89 -8.46
C ASN A 439 -24.03 26.10 -7.72
N ILE A 440 -22.95 25.75 -8.42
CA ILE A 440 -21.76 25.19 -7.80
C ILE A 440 -20.99 26.37 -7.20
N LYS A 441 -20.94 26.48 -5.88
CA LYS A 441 -20.03 27.41 -5.22
C LYS A 441 -18.70 26.72 -5.03
N ILE A 442 -17.65 27.34 -5.56
CA ILE A 442 -16.26 26.94 -5.37
C ILE A 442 -15.67 27.85 -4.30
N ALA A 443 -15.21 27.27 -3.20
CA ALA A 443 -14.48 27.96 -2.16
C ALA A 443 -13.01 27.54 -2.20
N ASN A 444 -12.11 28.52 -2.19
CA ASN A 444 -10.68 28.26 -2.04
C ASN A 444 -10.37 28.01 -0.57
N ILE A 445 -9.58 26.97 -0.30
CA ILE A 445 -9.20 26.61 1.06
C ILE A 445 -7.68 26.62 1.15
N SER A 446 -7.14 27.20 2.23
CA SER A 446 -5.69 27.27 2.46
C SER A 446 -5.23 26.67 3.79
N SER A 447 -6.16 26.43 4.72
CA SER A 447 -5.87 25.91 6.06
C SER A 447 -6.96 24.96 6.57
N VAL A 448 -6.61 24.17 7.58
CA VAL A 448 -7.57 23.31 8.30
C VAL A 448 -8.71 24.15 8.89
N ASP A 449 -8.40 25.32 9.46
CA ASP A 449 -9.41 26.21 10.04
C ASP A 449 -10.42 26.72 9.00
N ASP A 450 -9.96 27.00 7.78
CA ASP A 450 -10.84 27.40 6.68
C ASP A 450 -11.79 26.26 6.30
N TYR A 451 -11.27 25.03 6.22
CA TYR A 451 -12.06 23.82 5.96
C TYR A 451 -13.12 23.61 7.04
N VAL A 452 -12.73 23.64 8.32
CA VAL A 452 -13.66 23.42 9.46
C VAL A 452 -14.75 24.48 9.50
N LYS A 453 -14.41 25.76 9.25
CA LYS A 453 -15.41 26.84 9.17
C LYS A 453 -16.41 26.61 8.05
N LEU A 454 -15.92 26.32 6.84
CA LEU A 454 -16.77 26.09 5.66
C LEU A 454 -17.64 24.83 5.84
N ALA A 455 -17.05 23.72 6.27
CA ALA A 455 -17.76 22.47 6.52
C ALA A 455 -18.93 22.68 7.51
N ASN A 456 -18.70 23.42 8.60
CA ASN A 456 -19.74 23.75 9.58
C ASN A 456 -20.80 24.71 9.03
N GLU A 457 -20.41 25.69 8.22
CA GLU A 457 -21.34 26.61 7.55
C GLU A 457 -22.29 25.85 6.61
N TYR A 458 -21.75 24.95 5.79
CA TYR A 458 -22.54 24.17 4.82
C TYR A 458 -23.37 23.06 5.47
N LYS A 459 -22.91 22.45 6.57
CA LYS A 459 -23.69 21.44 7.33
C LYS A 459 -24.98 22.01 7.92
N ASN A 460 -25.00 23.32 8.22
CA ASN A 460 -26.16 24.03 8.76
C ASN A 460 -27.15 24.51 7.68
N LEU A 461 -26.79 24.44 6.40
CA LEU A 461 -27.62 24.86 5.26
C LEU A 461 -28.39 23.65 4.69
N SER A 462 -29.36 23.12 5.43
CA SER A 462 -30.11 21.93 5.02
C SER A 462 -31.10 22.20 3.86
N PHE A 463 -30.69 21.88 2.63
CA PHE A 463 -31.43 21.05 1.67
C PHE A 463 -30.45 20.67 0.54
N THR A 464 -29.94 19.42 0.58
CA THR A 464 -29.14 18.76 -0.47
C THR A 464 -27.85 19.47 -0.93
N SER A 465 -26.92 19.76 -0.03
CA SER A 465 -25.54 20.15 -0.42
C SER A 465 -24.55 19.05 -0.03
N ASN A 466 -23.98 18.36 -1.01
CA ASN A 466 -22.73 17.62 -0.84
C ASN A 466 -21.61 18.67 -0.80
N PHE A 467 -20.95 18.82 0.35
CA PHE A 467 -19.74 19.62 0.48
C PHE A 467 -18.56 18.68 0.31
N GLU A 468 -17.86 18.78 -0.81
CA GLU A 468 -16.80 17.87 -1.18
C GLU A 468 -15.50 18.65 -1.44
N CYS A 469 -14.42 18.17 -0.84
CA CYS A 469 -13.09 18.74 -0.92
C CYS A 469 -12.13 17.69 -1.50
N LEU A 470 -11.81 17.80 -2.78
CA LEU A 470 -10.93 16.84 -3.45
C LEU A 470 -9.47 17.06 -3.07
N CYS A 471 -8.77 15.96 -2.78
CA CYS A 471 -7.31 15.98 -2.61
C CYS A 471 -6.62 16.09 -3.97
N GLN A 472 -5.63 16.98 -4.10
CA GLN A 472 -4.76 17.02 -5.28
C GLN A 472 -3.78 15.84 -5.28
N LYS A 473 -3.36 15.40 -4.10
CA LYS A 473 -2.49 14.23 -3.92
C LYS A 473 -3.29 13.07 -3.35
N LEU A 474 -3.58 12.07 -4.20
CA LEU A 474 -4.41 10.91 -3.86
C LEU A 474 -3.68 9.84 -3.05
N SER A 475 -2.35 9.86 -3.04
CA SER A 475 -1.49 8.90 -2.35
C SER A 475 -0.60 9.64 -1.36
N ILE A 476 -0.88 9.49 -0.07
CA ILE A 476 -0.20 10.20 1.01
C ILE A 476 0.56 9.18 1.85
N VAL A 477 1.89 9.27 1.85
CA VAL A 477 2.75 8.38 2.64
C VAL A 477 2.48 8.58 4.14
N ARG A 478 2.27 7.50 4.89
CA ARG A 478 1.87 7.55 6.30
C ARG A 478 2.87 8.29 7.18
N SER A 479 4.17 8.16 6.91
CA SER A 479 5.25 8.86 7.63
C SER A 479 5.18 10.39 7.52
N SER A 480 4.44 10.93 6.55
CA SER A 480 4.27 12.38 6.42
C SER A 480 3.33 12.99 7.46
N TYR A 481 2.42 12.20 8.03
CA TYR A 481 1.42 12.65 9.00
C TYR A 481 1.41 11.89 10.32
N ILE A 482 2.04 10.71 10.39
CA ILE A 482 2.31 9.98 11.63
C ILE A 482 3.72 10.34 12.09
N GLN A 483 3.82 11.27 13.04
CA GLN A 483 5.09 11.81 13.52
C GLN A 483 5.83 10.84 14.46
N LYS A 484 5.07 10.02 15.19
CA LYS A 484 5.59 9.01 16.11
C LYS A 484 4.67 7.80 16.10
N LEU A 485 5.23 6.60 16.08
CA LEU A 485 4.50 5.34 16.22
C LEU A 485 5.41 4.32 16.90
N GLU A 486 5.47 4.26 18.23
CA GLU A 486 6.38 3.35 18.93
C GLU A 486 5.61 2.24 19.66
N PRO A 487 6.04 0.98 19.57
CA PRO A 487 5.50 -0.10 20.39
C PRO A 487 6.09 -0.04 21.81
N SER A 488 5.26 -0.27 22.81
CA SER A 488 5.71 -0.69 24.14
C SER A 488 5.72 -2.21 24.15
N LEU A 489 6.91 -2.81 24.24
CA LEU A 489 7.07 -4.26 24.35
C LEU A 489 7.03 -4.70 25.83
N HIS A 490 6.74 -5.98 26.05
CA HIS A 490 6.68 -6.61 27.36
C HIS A 490 8.02 -6.49 28.10
N ASP A 491 7.98 -6.31 29.42
CA ASP A 491 9.18 -6.13 30.28
C ASP A 491 10.19 -7.30 30.21
N ILE A 492 9.81 -8.45 29.66
CA ILE A 492 10.70 -9.62 29.49
C ILE A 492 11.82 -9.34 28.46
N PHE A 493 11.62 -8.32 27.62
CA PHE A 493 12.60 -7.80 26.66
C PHE A 493 13.64 -6.90 27.35
N SER A 494 13.45 -6.57 28.63
CA SER A 494 14.40 -5.75 29.36
C SER A 494 15.76 -6.46 29.44
N PRO A 495 16.88 -5.72 29.27
CA PRO A 495 18.22 -6.27 29.46
C PRO A 495 18.44 -6.86 30.85
N THR A 496 17.60 -6.53 31.83
CA THR A 496 17.69 -7.02 33.22
C THR A 496 16.93 -8.32 33.46
N SER A 497 16.16 -8.80 32.48
CA SER A 497 15.28 -9.97 32.62
C SER A 497 15.95 -11.26 32.10
N ILE A 498 16.74 -11.16 31.03
CA ILE A 498 17.56 -12.25 30.48
C ILE A 498 18.87 -11.63 29.96
N ASN A 499 19.87 -11.54 30.84
CA ASN A 499 21.19 -11.01 30.49
C ASN A 499 22.20 -12.12 30.18
N ASP A 500 23.33 -11.71 29.61
CA ASP A 500 24.44 -12.61 29.29
C ASP A 500 25.08 -13.22 30.55
N GLU A 501 25.01 -12.53 31.69
CA GLU A 501 25.48 -13.05 32.98
C GLU A 501 24.65 -14.27 33.42
N TRP A 502 23.32 -14.18 33.33
CA TRP A 502 22.42 -15.28 33.63
C TRP A 502 22.63 -16.47 32.68
N LEU A 503 22.75 -16.21 31.38
CA LEU A 503 23.04 -17.27 30.40
C LEU A 503 24.41 -17.91 30.65
N GLY A 504 25.41 -17.14 31.09
CA GLY A 504 26.72 -17.64 31.50
C GLY A 504 26.63 -18.58 32.71
N ILE A 505 25.85 -18.21 33.74
CA ILE A 505 25.61 -19.06 34.91
C ILE A 505 24.95 -20.38 34.49
N LEU A 506 23.90 -20.32 33.67
CA LEU A 506 23.24 -21.52 33.15
C LEU A 506 24.18 -22.40 32.33
N PHE A 507 25.08 -21.79 31.56
CA PHE A 507 26.09 -22.51 30.81
C PHE A 507 27.08 -23.24 31.72
N ASP A 508 27.61 -22.57 32.73
CA ASP A 508 28.52 -23.19 33.69
C ASP A 508 27.84 -24.36 34.42
N THR A 509 26.58 -24.20 34.81
CA THR A 509 25.78 -25.30 35.37
C THR A 509 25.70 -26.47 34.39
N TYR A 510 25.30 -26.20 33.15
CA TYR A 510 25.09 -27.22 32.12
C TYR A 510 26.39 -27.96 31.74
N ALA A 511 27.49 -27.23 31.60
CA ALA A 511 28.79 -27.78 31.20
C ALA A 511 29.41 -28.72 32.26
N HIS A 512 29.08 -28.51 33.54
CA HIS A 512 29.61 -29.32 34.65
C HIS A 512 28.63 -30.40 35.13
N LEU A 513 27.54 -30.66 34.39
CA LEU A 513 26.61 -31.73 34.71
C LEU A 513 27.30 -33.10 34.57
N ASP A 514 27.21 -33.91 35.64
CA ASP A 514 27.49 -35.32 35.54
C ASP A 514 26.30 -36.03 34.89
N TYR A 515 26.33 -36.13 33.56
CA TYR A 515 25.30 -36.78 32.76
C TYR A 515 25.10 -38.27 33.08
N SER A 516 26.01 -38.89 33.84
CA SER A 516 25.84 -40.26 34.34
C SER A 516 24.93 -40.36 35.58
N GLN A 517 24.73 -39.24 36.29
CA GLN A 517 23.98 -39.17 37.55
C GLN A 517 22.73 -38.29 37.47
N LEU A 518 22.77 -37.24 36.63
CA LEU A 518 21.69 -36.28 36.47
C LEU A 518 21.05 -36.42 35.08
N PRO A 519 19.75 -36.72 35.02
CA PRO A 519 19.08 -36.81 33.74
C PRO A 519 18.98 -35.45 33.04
N VAL A 520 19.07 -35.48 31.71
CA VAL A 520 18.96 -34.29 30.81
C VAL A 520 17.62 -33.55 30.97
N TYR A 521 16.59 -34.21 31.53
CA TYR A 521 15.27 -33.65 31.78
C TYR A 521 15.12 -32.88 33.11
N THR A 522 16.23 -32.52 33.77
CA THR A 522 16.22 -31.65 34.96
C THR A 522 16.28 -30.18 34.57
N PHE A 523 15.93 -29.26 35.50
CA PHE A 523 16.07 -27.82 35.25
C PHE A 523 17.47 -27.46 34.75
N GLN A 524 18.50 -28.05 35.35
CA GLN A 524 19.90 -27.78 34.98
C GLN A 524 20.22 -28.20 33.54
N GLY A 525 19.64 -29.30 33.06
CA GLY A 525 19.80 -29.79 31.69
C GLY A 525 18.99 -29.01 30.65
N THR A 526 17.88 -28.40 31.03
CA THR A 526 16.97 -27.74 30.07
C THR A 526 16.97 -26.22 30.15
N ALA A 527 17.48 -25.61 31.24
CA ALA A 527 17.38 -24.17 31.46
C ALA A 527 18.15 -23.36 30.41
N LEU A 528 19.42 -23.70 30.14
CA LEU A 528 20.24 -22.97 29.17
C LEU A 528 19.54 -22.84 27.80
N PRO A 529 19.16 -23.93 27.11
CA PRO A 529 18.51 -23.82 25.80
C PRO A 529 17.13 -23.14 25.89
N HIS A 530 16.40 -23.29 27.01
CA HIS A 530 15.12 -22.61 27.22
C HIS A 530 15.24 -21.07 27.30
N TYR A 531 16.22 -20.56 28.04
CA TYR A 531 16.44 -19.11 28.15
C TYR A 531 17.12 -18.53 26.91
N GLN A 532 17.96 -19.32 26.22
CA GLN A 532 18.47 -18.94 24.89
C GLN A 532 17.33 -18.81 23.87
N ALA A 533 16.38 -19.76 23.87
CA ALA A 533 15.17 -19.69 23.04
C ALA A 533 14.38 -18.41 23.29
N LEU A 534 14.18 -18.06 24.57
CA LEU A 534 13.43 -16.88 24.96
C LEU A 534 14.15 -15.59 24.51
N LYS A 535 15.47 -15.50 24.70
CA LYS A 535 16.26 -14.35 24.24
C LYS A 535 16.22 -14.19 22.72
N ALA A 536 16.39 -15.28 21.97
CA ALA A 536 16.35 -15.26 20.51
C ALA A 536 14.97 -14.83 20.00
N MET A 537 13.89 -15.33 20.60
CA MET A 537 12.52 -14.94 20.27
C MET A 537 12.25 -13.45 20.58
N CYS A 538 12.77 -12.92 21.70
CA CYS A 538 12.67 -11.49 22.00
C CYS A 538 13.34 -10.65 20.91
N ASN A 539 14.57 -10.98 20.51
CA ASN A 539 15.27 -10.26 19.44
C ASN A 539 14.48 -10.29 18.13
N LEU A 540 13.99 -11.46 17.74
CA LEU A 540 13.20 -11.65 16.52
C LEU A 540 11.89 -10.85 16.53
N VAL A 541 11.14 -10.90 17.63
CA VAL A 541 9.89 -10.16 17.78
C VAL A 541 10.16 -8.67 17.67
N GLN A 542 11.21 -8.19 18.33
CA GLN A 542 11.60 -6.79 18.29
C GLN A 542 11.89 -6.32 16.86
N GLU A 543 12.77 -7.03 16.13
CA GLU A 543 13.09 -6.75 14.73
C GLU A 543 11.84 -6.80 13.84
N THR A 544 11.00 -7.81 14.04
CA THR A 544 9.77 -8.01 13.27
C THR A 544 8.79 -6.84 13.43
N VAL A 545 8.58 -6.38 14.67
CA VAL A 545 7.70 -5.25 15.00
C VAL A 545 8.25 -3.95 14.42
N TYR A 546 9.54 -3.65 14.61
CA TYR A 546 10.14 -2.42 14.09
C TYR A 546 10.15 -2.37 12.56
N ALA A 547 10.52 -3.45 11.88
CA ALA A 547 10.50 -3.43 10.43
C ALA A 547 9.06 -3.42 9.85
N ALA A 548 8.08 -4.03 10.53
CA ALA A 548 6.67 -3.87 10.16
C ALA A 548 6.16 -2.43 10.36
N GLN A 549 6.66 -1.73 11.39
CA GLN A 549 6.36 -0.32 11.65
C GLN A 549 6.94 0.55 10.53
N THR A 550 8.19 0.33 10.14
CA THR A 550 8.81 1.01 9.00
C THR A 550 8.01 0.80 7.71
N LEU A 551 7.59 -0.44 7.42
CA LEU A 551 6.77 -0.75 6.24
C LEU A 551 5.41 -0.05 6.29
N PHE A 552 4.76 -0.01 7.46
CA PHE A 552 3.49 0.70 7.63
C PHE A 552 3.67 2.20 7.41
N LEU A 553 4.68 2.83 8.02
CA LEU A 553 4.97 4.26 7.85
C LEU A 553 5.32 4.63 6.40
N ASN A 554 5.97 3.74 5.65
CA ASN A 554 6.32 3.97 4.25
C ASN A 554 5.19 3.67 3.26
N SER A 555 4.11 3.01 3.70
CA SER A 555 2.94 2.76 2.86
C SER A 555 2.10 4.03 2.66
N ALA A 556 1.27 4.06 1.61
CA ALA A 556 0.40 5.19 1.32
C ALA A 556 -1.04 4.98 1.81
N LEU A 557 -1.64 6.04 2.34
CA LEU A 557 -3.08 6.19 2.47
C LEU A 557 -3.64 6.69 1.13
N ILE A 558 -4.64 5.98 0.60
CA ILE A 558 -5.36 6.40 -0.60
C ILE A 558 -6.64 7.11 -0.17
N ILE A 559 -6.77 8.37 -0.56
CA ILE A 559 -7.92 9.19 -0.18
C ILE A 559 -8.27 10.14 -1.32
N LEU A 560 -9.55 10.18 -1.68
CA LEU A 560 -10.07 11.01 -2.77
C LEU A 560 -10.49 12.39 -2.26
N GLU A 561 -11.03 12.43 -1.05
CA GLU A 561 -11.68 13.59 -0.45
C GLU A 561 -11.23 13.77 0.99
N ILE A 562 -11.14 15.02 1.44
CA ILE A 562 -10.85 15.33 2.84
C ILE A 562 -11.99 14.83 3.73
N THR A 563 -11.63 14.01 4.70
CA THR A 563 -12.52 13.52 5.74
C THR A 563 -12.48 14.43 6.97
N ASP A 564 -13.48 14.30 7.83
CA ASP A 564 -13.46 14.93 9.15
C ASP A 564 -12.26 14.47 10.00
N GLN A 565 -11.76 15.33 10.90
CA GLN A 565 -10.59 15.03 11.72
C GLN A 565 -10.81 13.83 12.64
N ASP A 566 -11.94 13.74 13.32
CA ASP A 566 -12.23 12.65 14.26
C ASP A 566 -12.34 11.32 13.49
N ALA A 567 -12.96 11.37 12.29
CA ALA A 567 -13.05 10.21 11.42
C ALA A 567 -11.67 9.77 10.89
N PHE A 568 -10.84 10.71 10.46
CA PHE A 568 -9.48 10.44 9.99
C PHE A 568 -8.60 9.80 11.08
N GLU A 569 -8.61 10.37 12.29
CA GLU A 569 -7.84 9.85 13.42
C GLU A 569 -8.30 8.46 13.82
N LYS A 570 -9.62 8.24 13.84
CA LYS A 570 -10.22 6.92 14.09
C LYS A 570 -9.80 5.89 13.05
N ASP A 571 -10.00 6.19 11.76
CA ASP A 571 -9.65 5.28 10.66
C ASP A 571 -8.15 4.97 10.63
N THR A 572 -7.31 5.95 10.97
CA THR A 572 -5.86 5.76 11.07
C THR A 572 -5.50 4.83 12.24
N ASN A 573 -6.12 5.00 13.41
CA ASN A 573 -5.91 4.13 14.57
C ASN A 573 -6.41 2.70 14.31
N GLU A 574 -7.58 2.54 13.68
CA GLU A 574 -8.09 1.22 13.28
C GLU A 574 -7.16 0.55 12.26
N ALA A 575 -6.58 1.32 11.32
CA ALA A 575 -5.60 0.80 10.36
C ALA A 575 -4.29 0.36 11.04
N ILE A 576 -3.84 1.08 12.08
CA ILE A 576 -2.72 0.67 12.94
C ILE A 576 -3.08 -0.67 13.58
N GLU A 577 -4.16 -0.77 14.35
CA GLU A 577 -4.57 -2.00 15.05
C GLU A 577 -4.77 -3.20 14.12
N HIS A 578 -5.41 -3.00 12.96
CA HIS A 578 -5.65 -4.06 11.97
C HIS A 578 -4.35 -4.59 11.35
N LYS A 579 -3.38 -3.72 11.06
CA LYS A 579 -2.08 -4.16 10.51
C LYS A 579 -1.35 -5.07 11.51
N TRP A 580 -1.47 -4.80 12.80
CA TRP A 580 -0.76 -5.53 13.85
C TRP A 580 -1.39 -6.88 14.17
N THR A 581 -2.71 -6.96 14.20
CA THR A 581 -3.43 -8.23 14.34
C THR A 581 -3.19 -9.18 13.16
N GLN A 582 -2.86 -8.65 11.97
CA GLN A 582 -2.38 -9.46 10.85
C GLN A 582 -0.95 -9.93 11.05
N SER A 583 -0.02 -9.03 11.42
CA SER A 583 1.39 -9.37 11.65
C SER A 583 1.60 -10.47 12.70
N SER A 584 0.75 -10.54 13.72
CA SER A 584 0.87 -11.55 14.78
C SER A 584 0.46 -12.96 14.34
N LYS A 585 -0.42 -13.09 13.34
CA LYS A 585 -0.73 -14.38 12.69
C LYS A 585 0.47 -14.94 11.91
N TRP A 586 1.31 -14.06 11.37
CA TRP A 586 2.50 -14.46 10.63
C TRP A 586 3.62 -14.98 11.54
N ALA A 587 3.78 -14.42 12.74
CA ALA A 587 4.75 -14.91 13.72
C ALA A 587 4.50 -16.38 14.09
N ARG A 588 3.23 -16.78 14.19
CA ARG A 588 2.83 -18.16 14.46
C ARG A 588 3.06 -19.11 13.28
N LEU A 589 2.92 -18.61 12.05
CA LEU A 589 3.15 -19.35 10.80
C LEU A 589 4.63 -19.54 10.47
N CYS A 590 5.51 -18.67 10.97
CA CYS A 590 6.96 -18.77 10.75
C CYS A 590 7.64 -19.76 11.72
N LEU A 591 6.97 -20.16 12.80
CA LEU A 591 7.54 -21.00 13.87
C LEU A 591 7.21 -22.50 13.74
N PHE A 592 6.43 -22.90 12.74
CA PHE A 592 6.12 -24.31 12.46
C PHE A 592 6.46 -24.66 11.01
N GLU A 593 7.51 -25.45 10.80
CA GLU A 593 7.41 -26.83 10.33
C GLU A 593 8.80 -27.40 9.97
N GLN A 594 8.98 -28.67 10.32
CA GLN A 594 9.98 -29.64 9.86
C GLN A 594 11.42 -29.47 10.34
N LEU A 595 11.77 -30.26 11.37
CA LEU A 595 12.89 -31.20 11.29
C LEU A 595 12.54 -32.43 12.16
N ALA A 596 12.07 -33.48 11.50
CA ALA A 596 12.10 -34.83 12.03
C ALA A 596 12.58 -35.75 10.92
N TYR A 597 13.28 -36.80 11.35
CA TYR A 597 13.55 -38.06 10.64
C TYR A 597 14.96 -38.21 10.05
N VAL A 598 15.77 -39.03 10.72
CA VAL A 598 16.77 -39.88 10.07
C VAL A 598 16.31 -41.33 10.28
N PRO A 599 16.07 -42.13 9.23
CA PRO A 599 15.83 -43.56 9.37
C PRO A 599 17.17 -44.27 9.63
N VAL A 600 17.18 -45.22 10.56
CA VAL A 600 18.28 -46.18 10.66
C VAL A 600 17.69 -47.59 10.50
N THR A 601 18.19 -48.30 9.49
CA THR A 601 17.81 -49.67 9.16
C THR A 601 18.69 -50.67 9.92
N ASP A 602 18.06 -51.72 10.45
CA ASP A 602 18.70 -52.93 10.97
C ASP A 602 19.57 -53.61 9.90
N ASP A 603 20.84 -53.90 10.22
CA ASP A 603 21.34 -55.25 10.00
C ASP A 603 22.48 -55.60 10.96
N ILE A 604 22.45 -56.84 11.40
CA ILE A 604 23.21 -57.41 12.51
C ILE A 604 24.50 -58.02 11.94
N ASN A 605 25.59 -57.85 12.69
CA ASN A 605 26.90 -58.54 12.56
C ASN A 605 28.08 -57.74 11.97
N ALA A 606 28.38 -56.59 12.56
CA ALA A 606 29.73 -56.17 12.96
C ALA A 606 29.62 -54.74 13.52
N GLN A 607 29.28 -54.56 14.80
CA GLN A 607 28.87 -53.24 15.29
C GLN A 607 30.07 -52.38 15.76
N PRO A 608 30.39 -51.25 15.09
CA PRO A 608 30.73 -50.01 15.78
C PRO A 608 29.58 -49.63 16.71
N ALA A 609 29.83 -48.89 17.79
CA ALA A 609 28.79 -48.48 18.73
C ALA A 609 27.67 -47.71 18.00
N ILE A 610 26.59 -48.41 17.65
CA ILE A 610 25.38 -47.80 17.12
C ILE A 610 24.75 -47.07 18.30
N ILE A 611 24.72 -45.73 18.24
CA ILE A 611 23.91 -44.95 19.18
C ILE A 611 22.46 -45.13 18.75
N SER A 612 21.80 -46.10 19.37
CA SER A 612 20.35 -46.21 19.27
C SER A 612 19.76 -45.11 20.14
N TYR A 613 19.16 -44.10 19.52
CA TYR A 613 18.36 -43.10 20.23
C TYR A 613 17.00 -43.72 20.56
N GLU A 614 16.75 -44.04 21.84
CA GLU A 614 15.37 -44.24 22.28
C GLU A 614 14.68 -42.88 22.32
N PRO A 615 13.49 -42.73 21.71
CA PRO A 615 12.77 -41.48 21.78
C PRO A 615 12.43 -41.16 23.24
N GLN A 616 12.60 -39.90 23.61
CA GLN A 616 12.17 -39.43 24.91
C GLN A 616 10.64 -39.43 24.99
N TYR A 617 10.13 -39.76 26.17
CA TYR A 617 8.71 -39.73 26.47
C TYR A 617 8.44 -38.74 27.59
N TYR A 618 7.46 -37.88 27.37
CA TYR A 618 6.88 -37.01 28.39
C TYR A 618 5.47 -37.50 28.68
N GLY A 619 5.31 -38.27 29.75
CA GLY A 619 4.11 -39.09 29.98
C GLY A 619 3.93 -40.15 28.89
N GLU A 620 2.77 -40.17 28.22
CA GLU A 620 2.48 -41.06 27.09
C GLU A 620 2.88 -40.47 25.72
N CYS A 621 3.44 -39.25 25.71
CA CYS A 621 3.75 -38.53 24.47
C CYS A 621 5.18 -38.82 23.99
N ASN A 622 5.32 -39.21 22.71
CA ASN A 622 6.57 -39.69 22.11
C ASN A 622 7.24 -38.60 21.23
N CYS A 623 8.45 -38.19 21.61
CA CYS A 623 9.22 -37.16 20.92
C CYS A 623 9.66 -37.50 19.49
N ALA A 624 9.70 -38.78 19.10
CA ALA A 624 9.96 -39.15 17.70
C ALA A 624 8.76 -38.90 16.78
N THR A 625 7.55 -38.75 17.33
CA THR A 625 6.32 -38.56 16.54
C THR A 625 5.77 -37.15 16.58
N THR A 626 6.10 -36.39 17.62
CA THR A 626 5.70 -34.98 17.76
C THR A 626 6.68 -34.22 18.64
N ALA A 627 7.03 -33.00 18.23
CA ALA A 627 7.88 -32.11 19.01
C ALA A 627 7.12 -31.43 20.17
N THR A 628 5.79 -31.48 20.18
CA THR A 628 4.95 -30.73 21.13
C THR A 628 4.80 -31.41 22.48
N CYS A 629 5.41 -32.58 22.72
CA CYS A 629 5.28 -33.24 24.00
C CYS A 629 5.94 -32.41 25.09
N THR A 630 5.24 -32.27 26.20
CA THR A 630 5.70 -31.51 27.35
C THR A 630 5.27 -32.15 28.66
N GLN A 631 6.01 -31.84 29.71
CA GLN A 631 5.70 -32.23 31.07
C GLN A 631 6.15 -31.14 32.04
N GLN A 632 5.45 -31.02 33.16
CA GLN A 632 5.90 -30.17 34.25
C GLN A 632 7.14 -30.78 34.92
N LEU A 633 8.13 -29.94 35.22
CA LEU A 633 9.37 -30.38 35.85
C LEU A 633 9.13 -30.80 37.31
N GLU A 634 9.85 -31.82 37.79
CA GLU A 634 10.01 -32.13 39.22
C GLU A 634 11.45 -31.88 39.67
N PRO A 635 11.70 -31.04 40.71
CA PRO A 635 10.75 -30.24 41.48
C PRO A 635 10.08 -29.13 40.65
N VAL A 636 8.84 -28.79 41.03
CA VAL A 636 8.00 -27.86 40.27
C VAL A 636 8.54 -26.44 40.34
N ILE A 637 8.83 -25.88 39.17
CA ILE A 637 9.06 -24.45 38.98
C ILE A 637 7.78 -23.88 38.32
N PRO A 638 7.06 -22.97 38.99
CA PRO A 638 5.84 -22.37 38.45
C PRO A 638 6.03 -21.83 37.04
N GLY A 639 5.17 -22.26 36.11
CA GLY A 639 5.21 -21.84 34.72
C GLY A 639 6.31 -22.47 33.85
N TYR A 640 7.27 -23.21 34.41
CA TYR A 640 8.34 -23.83 33.64
C TYR A 640 8.01 -25.26 33.23
N VAL A 641 8.12 -25.54 31.94
CA VAL A 641 7.78 -26.81 31.31
C VAL A 641 9.00 -27.34 30.55
N VAL A 642 9.20 -28.65 30.58
CA VAL A 642 10.19 -29.37 29.76
C VAL A 642 9.48 -30.13 28.64
N GLY A 643 10.16 -30.38 27.52
CA GLY A 643 9.55 -31.01 26.36
C GLY A 643 10.57 -31.43 25.30
N CYS A 644 10.08 -32.00 24.20
CA CYS A 644 10.93 -32.58 23.16
C CYS A 644 11.85 -31.58 22.46
N SER A 645 11.42 -30.31 22.36
CA SER A 645 12.26 -29.22 21.89
C SER A 645 12.23 -28.06 22.88
N PRO A 646 13.36 -27.38 23.11
CA PRO A 646 13.43 -26.17 23.91
C PRO A 646 12.40 -25.11 23.49
N LEU A 647 12.17 -24.97 22.18
CA LEU A 647 11.18 -24.04 21.65
C LEU A 647 9.73 -24.42 22.01
N GLU A 648 9.32 -25.67 21.81
CA GLU A 648 7.94 -26.10 22.14
C GLU A 648 7.69 -26.07 23.64
N ALA A 649 8.69 -26.49 24.42
CA ALA A 649 8.67 -26.35 25.86
C ALA A 649 8.51 -24.88 26.28
N LEU A 650 9.26 -23.97 25.65
CA LEU A 650 9.15 -22.52 25.90
C LEU A 650 7.75 -21.99 25.54
N LEU A 651 7.23 -22.30 24.35
CA LEU A 651 5.92 -21.80 23.91
C LEU A 651 4.80 -22.23 24.86
N GLN A 652 4.90 -23.41 25.46
CA GLN A 652 3.95 -23.94 26.43
C GLN A 652 4.21 -23.48 27.87
N SER A 653 5.44 -23.05 28.19
CA SER A 653 5.77 -22.39 29.45
C SER A 653 5.03 -21.05 29.61
N THR A 654 4.95 -20.59 30.85
CA THR A 654 4.53 -19.25 31.23
C THR A 654 5.70 -18.52 31.87
N ILE A 655 5.58 -17.20 32.02
CA ILE A 655 6.57 -16.36 32.71
C ILE A 655 6.19 -16.08 34.17
N GLU A 656 5.31 -16.90 34.77
CA GLU A 656 4.83 -16.75 36.15
C GLU A 656 5.98 -16.58 37.14
N CYS A 657 6.99 -17.45 37.07
CA CYS A 657 8.15 -17.41 37.96
C CYS A 657 8.89 -16.06 37.90
N HIS A 658 8.88 -15.38 36.76
CA HIS A 658 9.57 -14.10 36.58
C HIS A 658 8.90 -12.94 37.31
N TYR A 659 7.64 -13.09 37.76
CA TYR A 659 6.98 -12.10 38.60
C TYR A 659 7.19 -12.34 40.11
N ASP A 660 7.71 -13.51 40.51
CA ASP A 660 7.89 -13.91 41.91
C ASP A 660 9.37 -14.00 42.29
N ALA A 661 9.84 -13.08 43.12
CA ALA A 661 11.21 -13.06 43.63
C ALA A 661 11.60 -14.37 44.35
N SER A 662 10.65 -15.02 45.04
CA SER A 662 10.90 -16.30 45.74
C SER A 662 11.12 -17.44 44.76
N CYS A 663 10.41 -17.40 43.62
CA CYS A 663 10.57 -18.37 42.55
C CYS A 663 11.93 -18.20 41.86
N ILE A 664 12.31 -16.95 41.53
CA ILE A 664 13.63 -16.64 40.95
C ILE A 664 14.76 -17.11 41.87
N GLN A 665 14.63 -16.88 43.18
CA GLN A 665 15.59 -17.39 44.17
C GLN A 665 15.69 -18.92 44.17
N SER A 666 14.56 -19.62 43.99
CA SER A 666 14.53 -21.09 43.94
C SER A 666 15.20 -21.62 42.67
N VAL A 667 14.92 -20.99 41.53
CA VAL A 667 15.61 -21.25 40.25
C VAL A 667 17.12 -21.13 40.39
N TYR A 668 17.57 -20.08 41.08
CA TYR A 668 18.98 -19.82 41.33
C TYR A 668 19.67 -20.91 42.20
N LEU A 669 18.95 -21.44 43.19
CA LEU A 669 19.45 -22.56 44.01
C LEU A 669 19.62 -23.85 43.20
N TYR A 670 18.86 -24.03 42.11
CA TYR A 670 19.03 -25.16 41.21
C TYR A 670 20.24 -25.00 40.29
N THR A 671 20.77 -23.79 40.06
CA THR A 671 21.83 -23.57 39.07
C THR A 671 23.23 -23.51 39.69
N THR A 672 23.38 -23.11 40.95
CA THR A 672 24.71 -22.87 41.53
C THR A 672 24.99 -23.74 42.74
N SER A 673 26.20 -24.33 42.76
CA SER A 673 26.82 -24.93 43.94
C SER A 673 27.70 -23.93 44.72
N PHE A 674 27.70 -22.64 44.32
CA PHE A 674 28.64 -21.63 44.80
C PHE A 674 27.96 -20.56 45.68
N ASP A 675 28.45 -20.43 46.90
CA ASP A 675 27.85 -19.73 48.05
C ASP A 675 27.77 -18.18 47.99
N ASN A 676 28.11 -17.50 46.89
CA ASN A 676 28.18 -16.02 46.88
C ASN A 676 27.67 -15.43 45.57
N VAL A 677 26.38 -15.12 45.46
CA VAL A 677 25.84 -14.48 44.25
C VAL A 677 24.87 -13.33 44.52
N THR A 678 25.07 -12.29 43.72
CA THR A 678 24.17 -11.18 43.43
C THR A 678 23.12 -11.63 42.41
N ASP A 679 21.84 -11.40 42.69
CA ASP A 679 20.73 -11.82 41.81
C ASP A 679 20.85 -11.22 40.39
N PRO A 680 21.18 -12.02 39.36
CA PRO A 680 21.44 -11.50 38.01
C PRO A 680 20.15 -11.11 37.28
N ILE A 681 18.98 -11.61 37.72
CA ILE A 681 17.67 -11.30 37.14
C ILE A 681 16.82 -10.55 38.17
N GLN A 682 16.13 -9.50 37.71
CA GLN A 682 15.16 -8.77 38.53
C GLN A 682 13.73 -9.24 38.25
N PRO A 683 12.85 -9.31 39.28
CA PRO A 683 11.44 -9.62 39.09
C PRO A 683 10.74 -8.63 38.17
N LEU A 684 9.87 -9.14 37.29
CA LEU A 684 9.05 -8.34 36.39
C LEU A 684 7.95 -7.60 37.16
N ASN A 685 7.51 -6.45 36.63
CA ASN A 685 6.44 -5.67 37.24
C ASN A 685 5.08 -6.01 36.63
N TYR A 686 4.18 -6.56 37.45
CA TYR A 686 2.82 -6.89 37.02
C TYR A 686 1.99 -5.68 36.56
N SER A 687 2.29 -4.46 37.04
CA SER A 687 1.51 -3.27 36.65
C SER A 687 1.77 -2.78 35.21
N HIS A 688 2.81 -3.28 34.56
CA HIS A 688 3.18 -2.85 33.20
C HIS A 688 2.59 -3.75 32.12
N THR A 689 2.06 -4.93 32.49
CA THR A 689 1.56 -5.88 31.51
C THR A 689 0.04 -5.87 31.40
N ARG A 690 -0.46 -5.97 30.16
CA ARG A 690 -1.87 -6.24 29.86
C ARG A 690 -2.21 -7.73 29.84
N PHE A 691 -1.19 -8.59 29.86
CA PHE A 691 -1.37 -10.04 29.81
C PHE A 691 -1.65 -10.59 31.21
N LEU A 692 -2.34 -11.73 31.29
CA LEU A 692 -2.46 -12.45 32.57
C LEU A 692 -1.08 -13.02 32.94
N TRP A 693 -0.72 -13.01 34.23
CA TRP A 693 0.58 -13.51 34.71
C TRP A 693 0.84 -14.98 34.39
N ASN A 694 -0.20 -15.78 34.18
CA ASN A 694 -0.14 -17.20 33.81
C ASN A 694 -0.38 -17.43 32.31
N SER A 695 -0.33 -16.38 31.48
CA SER A 695 -0.42 -16.52 30.03
C SER A 695 0.79 -17.32 29.52
N THR A 696 0.55 -18.26 28.61
CA THR A 696 1.65 -18.97 27.96
C THR A 696 2.44 -18.04 27.08
N ILE A 697 3.73 -18.34 26.91
CA ILE A 697 4.61 -17.60 26.02
C ILE A 697 4.06 -17.61 24.58
N ALA A 698 3.43 -18.70 24.13
CA ALA A 698 2.69 -18.73 22.87
C ALA A 698 1.60 -17.65 22.79
N THR A 699 0.86 -17.41 23.87
CA THR A 699 -0.18 -16.36 23.93
C THR A 699 0.43 -14.95 23.86
N LEU A 700 1.56 -14.73 24.53
CA LEU A 700 2.29 -13.46 24.43
C LEU A 700 2.81 -13.25 23.00
N LEU A 701 3.35 -14.30 22.39
CA LEU A 701 3.85 -14.29 21.02
C LEU A 701 2.75 -14.05 19.97
N GLU A 702 1.55 -14.62 20.14
CA GLU A 702 0.36 -14.33 19.31
C GLU A 702 -0.03 -12.85 19.32
N ASN A 703 0.52 -12.09 20.25
CA ASN A 703 0.35 -10.65 20.41
C ASN A 703 1.66 -9.87 20.22
N MET A 704 2.70 -10.52 19.69
CA MET A 704 4.05 -9.97 19.50
C MET A 704 4.66 -9.34 20.76
N PHE A 705 4.24 -9.81 21.95
CA PHE A 705 4.61 -9.21 23.23
C PHE A 705 4.34 -7.70 23.33
N ILE A 706 3.42 -7.16 22.52
CA ILE A 706 3.10 -5.73 22.53
C ILE A 706 2.13 -5.44 23.67
N GLU A 707 2.53 -4.53 24.56
CA GLU A 707 1.71 -3.99 25.64
C GLU A 707 0.80 -2.86 25.14
N SER A 708 1.34 -1.92 24.37
CA SER A 708 0.56 -0.81 23.79
C SER A 708 1.29 -0.16 22.61
N TRP A 709 0.58 0.68 21.87
CA TRP A 709 1.15 1.55 20.83
C TRP A 709 1.05 3.01 21.25
N SER A 710 2.15 3.75 21.11
CA SER A 710 2.19 5.20 21.27
C SER A 710 2.24 5.86 19.90
N SER A 711 1.13 6.45 19.46
CA SER A 711 1.02 7.16 18.18
C SER A 711 0.85 8.67 18.36
N ASN A 712 1.52 9.45 17.52
CA ASN A 712 1.32 10.90 17.37
C ASN A 712 0.91 11.18 15.91
N ILE A 713 -0.39 11.39 15.69
CA ILE A 713 -1.00 11.61 14.38
C ILE A 713 -1.26 13.12 14.21
N SER A 714 -0.81 13.70 13.10
CA SER A 714 -0.99 15.12 12.80
C SER A 714 -1.97 15.32 11.65
N TYR A 715 -3.21 15.69 11.98
CA TYR A 715 -4.22 16.04 10.97
C TYR A 715 -3.80 17.23 10.10
N ASN A 716 -3.10 18.22 10.67
CA ASN A 716 -2.59 19.35 9.90
C ASN A 716 -1.56 18.94 8.83
N ASN A 717 -0.64 18.02 9.17
CA ASN A 717 0.31 17.51 8.18
C ASN A 717 -0.39 16.70 7.09
N PHE A 718 -1.38 15.88 7.45
CA PHE A 718 -2.23 15.18 6.49
C PHE A 718 -2.93 16.15 5.53
N PHE A 719 -3.60 17.18 6.08
CA PHE A 719 -4.30 18.21 5.31
C PHE A 719 -3.35 18.93 4.35
N GLN A 720 -2.15 19.28 4.82
CA GLN A 720 -1.11 19.88 3.99
C GLN A 720 -0.71 18.94 2.86
N GLN A 721 -0.48 17.64 3.11
CA GLN A 721 -0.10 16.68 2.06
C GLN A 721 -1.21 16.43 1.03
N CYS A 722 -2.48 16.46 1.44
CA CYS A 722 -3.63 16.34 0.53
C CYS A 722 -3.72 17.54 -0.44
N HIS A 723 -3.23 18.73 -0.06
CA HIS A 723 -3.24 19.96 -0.87
C HIS A 723 -4.62 20.28 -1.51
N PRO A 724 -5.72 20.43 -0.73
CA PRO A 724 -7.02 20.76 -1.29
C PRO A 724 -7.04 22.19 -1.86
N SER A 725 -7.19 22.39 -3.16
CA SER A 725 -7.26 23.75 -3.73
C SER A 725 -8.65 24.36 -3.68
N THR A 726 -9.67 23.55 -3.90
CA THR A 726 -11.04 24.02 -4.15
C THR A 726 -12.03 23.01 -3.61
N CYS A 727 -12.97 23.49 -2.79
CA CYS A 727 -14.12 22.68 -2.38
C CYS A 727 -15.37 23.16 -3.07
N SER A 728 -16.20 22.21 -3.46
CA SER A 728 -17.41 22.47 -4.20
C SER A 728 -18.62 22.15 -3.34
N SER A 729 -19.63 23.03 -3.43
CA SER A 729 -20.97 22.73 -2.92
C SER A 729 -21.99 23.00 -4.00
N ALA A 730 -22.85 22.02 -4.28
CA ALA A 730 -24.00 22.19 -5.16
C ALA A 730 -25.15 22.80 -4.36
N LEU A 731 -25.45 24.09 -4.60
CA LEU A 731 -26.59 24.77 -4.01
C LEU A 731 -27.73 24.87 -5.03
N ILE A 732 -28.85 24.22 -4.73
CA ILE A 732 -30.07 24.35 -5.53
C ILE A 732 -30.76 25.67 -5.15
N GLN A 733 -30.74 26.65 -6.06
CA GLN A 733 -31.38 27.95 -5.84
C GLN A 733 -32.44 28.25 -6.91
N ARG A 734 -33.46 29.02 -6.53
CA ARG A 734 -34.45 29.60 -7.46
C ARG A 734 -33.85 30.84 -8.13
N PHE A 735 -34.32 31.20 -9.33
CA PHE A 735 -33.89 32.41 -10.02
C PHE A 735 -33.99 33.66 -9.12
N ASN A 736 -32.94 34.47 -9.13
CA ASN A 736 -32.98 35.80 -8.52
C ASN A 736 -34.01 36.66 -9.25
N LEU A 737 -34.87 37.35 -8.50
CA LEU A 737 -35.91 38.24 -9.04
C LEU A 737 -35.32 39.25 -10.03
N LEU A 738 -34.13 39.80 -9.76
CA LEU A 738 -33.47 40.75 -10.65
C LEU A 738 -33.14 40.13 -12.01
N TYR A 739 -32.58 38.92 -12.00
CA TYR A 739 -32.25 38.16 -13.22
C TYR A 739 -33.52 37.76 -13.99
N MET A 740 -34.58 37.40 -13.27
CA MET A 740 -35.87 37.12 -13.87
C MET A 740 -36.41 38.37 -14.59
N PHE A 741 -36.37 39.53 -13.95
CA PHE A 741 -36.81 40.79 -14.57
C PHE A 741 -35.96 41.18 -15.78
N THR A 742 -34.63 41.13 -15.70
CA THR A 742 -33.76 41.54 -16.82
C THR A 742 -33.91 40.61 -18.02
N THR A 743 -34.03 39.31 -17.80
CA THR A 743 -34.25 38.32 -18.87
C THR A 743 -35.63 38.49 -19.52
N ILE A 744 -36.67 38.76 -18.72
CA ILE A 744 -38.02 39.07 -19.24
C ILE A 744 -37.99 40.35 -20.10
N PHE A 745 -37.34 41.43 -19.65
CA PHE A 745 -37.24 42.67 -20.43
C PHE A 745 -36.42 42.50 -21.71
N GLY A 746 -35.33 41.73 -21.68
CA GLY A 746 -34.51 41.43 -22.85
C GLY A 746 -35.25 40.62 -23.90
N ILE A 747 -35.93 39.54 -23.47
CA ILE A 747 -36.71 38.69 -24.36
C ILE A 747 -37.95 39.42 -24.88
N TYR A 748 -38.60 40.25 -24.05
CA TYR A 748 -39.73 41.09 -24.47
C TYR A 748 -39.35 42.01 -25.64
N GLY A 749 -38.14 42.58 -25.63
CA GLY A 749 -37.63 43.41 -26.73
C GLY A 749 -37.52 42.65 -28.06
N GLY A 750 -36.91 41.46 -28.05
CA GLY A 750 -36.80 40.61 -29.24
C GLY A 750 -38.15 40.07 -29.72
N LEU A 751 -38.95 39.55 -28.79
CA LEU A 751 -40.26 38.97 -29.04
C LEU A 751 -41.26 40.00 -29.59
N SER A 752 -41.29 41.22 -29.04
CA SER A 752 -42.13 42.32 -29.54
C SER A 752 -41.78 42.67 -30.99
N THR A 753 -40.49 42.69 -31.32
CA THR A 753 -40.01 43.04 -32.67
C THR A 753 -40.39 41.96 -33.70
N ILE A 754 -40.23 40.68 -33.36
CA ILE A 754 -40.62 39.55 -34.22
C ILE A 754 -42.14 39.48 -34.39
N LEU A 755 -42.91 39.67 -33.32
CA LEU A 755 -44.38 39.66 -33.37
C LEU A 755 -44.94 40.84 -34.19
N GLN A 756 -44.25 41.99 -34.20
CA GLN A 756 -44.59 43.12 -35.09
C GLN A 756 -44.40 42.78 -36.57
N LEU A 757 -43.43 41.91 -36.89
CA LEU A 757 -43.17 41.47 -38.26
C LEU A 757 -44.17 40.40 -38.74
N ILE A 758 -44.53 39.47 -37.86
CA ILE A 758 -45.30 38.27 -38.22
C ILE A 758 -46.83 38.49 -38.10
N SER A 759 -47.29 39.32 -37.15
CA SER A 759 -48.72 39.55 -36.92
C SER A 759 -49.52 40.05 -38.13
N PRO A 760 -49.01 40.91 -39.04
CA PRO A 760 -49.74 41.33 -40.23
C PRO A 760 -49.95 40.17 -41.21
N SER A 761 -48.94 39.30 -41.34
CA SER A 761 -48.97 38.13 -42.22
C SER A 761 -49.98 37.09 -41.73
N ILE A 762 -50.00 36.82 -40.42
CA ILE A 762 -50.99 35.93 -39.79
C ILE A 762 -52.41 36.50 -39.93
N ALA A 763 -52.59 37.80 -39.69
CA ALA A 763 -53.90 38.45 -39.85
C ALA A 763 -54.42 38.35 -41.28
N LYS A 764 -53.55 38.54 -42.28
CA LYS A 764 -53.89 38.40 -43.70
C LYS A 764 -54.26 36.96 -44.07
N PHE A 765 -53.54 35.99 -43.52
CA PHE A 765 -53.82 34.57 -43.70
C PHE A 765 -55.17 34.17 -43.08
N LEU A 766 -55.41 34.51 -41.82
CA LEU A 766 -56.66 34.22 -41.10
C LEU A 766 -57.86 34.91 -41.74
N TYR A 767 -57.71 36.17 -42.16
CA TYR A 767 -58.76 36.88 -42.88
C TYR A 767 -59.16 36.15 -44.17
N LYS A 768 -58.18 35.70 -44.97
CA LYS A 768 -58.40 34.94 -46.22
C LYS A 768 -59.03 33.57 -45.97
N PHE A 769 -58.67 32.92 -44.86
CA PHE A 769 -59.24 31.64 -44.42
C PHE A 769 -60.70 31.77 -43.97
N PHE A 770 -61.01 32.72 -43.07
CA PHE A 770 -62.38 32.96 -42.61
C PHE A 770 -63.31 33.44 -43.72
N LEU A 771 -62.82 34.23 -44.69
CA LEU A 771 -63.61 34.65 -45.85
C LEU A 771 -64.01 33.46 -46.73
N ARG A 772 -63.10 32.50 -46.96
CA ARG A 772 -63.41 31.24 -47.69
C ARG A 772 -64.46 30.40 -46.97
N HIS A 773 -64.40 30.31 -45.65
CA HIS A 773 -65.33 29.49 -44.89
C HIS A 773 -66.73 30.12 -44.79
N ARG A 774 -66.82 31.46 -44.69
CA ARG A 774 -68.11 32.19 -44.70
C ARG A 774 -68.84 32.10 -46.05
N ILE A 775 -68.10 31.99 -47.15
CA ILE A 775 -68.66 31.76 -48.49
C ILE A 775 -69.20 30.33 -48.60
N GLN A 776 -68.53 29.34 -48.02
CA GLN A 776 -69.05 27.96 -47.96
C GLN A 776 -70.34 27.85 -47.13
N MET A 777 -70.43 28.51 -45.98
CA MET A 777 -71.63 28.47 -45.11
C MET A 777 -72.85 29.18 -45.73
N LYS A 778 -72.64 30.32 -46.43
CA LYS A 778 -73.74 30.98 -47.16
C LYS A 778 -74.29 30.13 -48.31
N ASN A 779 -73.44 29.34 -48.97
CA ASN A 779 -73.88 28.42 -50.02
C ASN A 779 -74.71 27.25 -49.47
N VAL A 780 -74.47 26.83 -48.22
CA VAL A 780 -75.28 25.80 -47.54
C VAL A 780 -76.66 26.36 -47.12
N GLU A 781 -76.73 27.57 -46.57
CA GLU A 781 -78.01 28.23 -46.22
C GLU A 781 -78.89 28.55 -47.46
N THR A 782 -78.29 28.86 -48.61
CA THR A 782 -79.06 29.06 -49.86
C THR A 782 -79.62 27.76 -50.45
N VAL A 783 -78.98 26.62 -50.18
CA VAL A 783 -79.49 25.30 -50.61
C VAL A 783 -80.63 24.83 -49.71
N GLU A 784 -80.61 25.14 -48.40
CA GLU A 784 -81.74 24.86 -47.50
C GLU A 784 -82.98 25.70 -47.80
N ARG A 785 -82.83 26.98 -48.20
CA ARG A 785 -83.97 27.86 -48.57
C ARG A 785 -84.65 27.51 -49.89
N GLN A 786 -84.02 26.75 -50.79
CA GLN A 786 -84.64 26.28 -52.04
C GLN A 786 -85.44 24.97 -51.88
N ASN A 787 -85.35 24.29 -50.72
CA ASN A 787 -86.06 23.03 -50.46
C ASN A 787 -87.34 23.19 -49.61
N THR A 788 -87.76 24.42 -49.30
CA THR A 788 -89.01 24.71 -48.56
C THR A 788 -89.96 25.67 -49.31
N LEU A 789 -90.02 25.56 -50.64
CA LEU A 789 -91.03 26.22 -51.49
C LEU A 789 -91.64 25.22 -52.46
#